data_AF-A0AAN9T915-F1
#
_entry.id   AF-A0AAN9T915-F1
#
_cell.length_a   1.000
_cell.length_b   1.000
_cell.length_c   1.000
_cell.angle_alpha   90.00
_cell.angle_beta   90.00
_cell.angle_gamma   90.00
#
_symmetry.space_group_name_H-M   'P 1'
#
loop_
_entity.id
_entity.type
_entity.pdbx_description
1 polymer ?
#
loop_
_entity_poly.entity_id
_entity_poly.type
_entity_poly.pdbx_seq_one_letter_code
_entity_poly.pdbx_strand_id
1 'polypeptide(L)'
;MNIFTSKFDSISGKTEWVLMDDAFDYSQQIARSAYADMLHDTDRNVKYFEALKISISKLQYAGKRAIVLDIGTGSGILSMMAASCGADAVYACEFFGPMSECAEKIIRLNGYQDQIKVIHKGSTQLTVGPNGDLPCRANILVTEVFDTELIGEGAIKTFTHAQQNLLEKDAIVIPSAGRVYAAVFESKLVNAFNKVDDLFCDSDGDSVRIPKLIKDCYGSASVHDLQISELSESSFKLISAPTVVFDFDWTGKIPIMAKETKAYPIKTLSPGTAHGVFMWWDLIMDCDGKIILSCAPEWAESSVDYSWRDHWMQAVYYFPKPVCVEENQDVFLTASHDEFAMWFNLSSNNELHFKHEVPVCECGLHVTSRMRVGMMNDKNRQSKFMQVLKPLLSENTVALCLSECSFLSHYLALKSVKKIYTYETNRIIESVLSNVAKFNNIHSKICFESTSDNLKESIRNNNDNVSLIVAEPFFSSSILPWHNLQFWYIRDRLLEVLPKNVKIIPSSAKFYIMAVQFKDLWKIRAPVQSVEGFSLKPFDEIIQEAITITDDVIDAQPLWEYPCVALSKPVKFLDLNFNDKVPQNDLICIDEFQFETAGTCNGLVLWVDWILSEDGSTKISSGPVEDVICGQKVTWDMFSKQGVYFFKNATTVSSTKHLSNHRQRVKEYNELSELGFSTRQKSAELRDVSTIETQLNQKLTNDLLTERNKEIIEWKDLIEDCIRDVKNEMQRLNYEKELCSRDLQNLNPKFTMINECITLRSGRVKTDLCLDPVDTELDKEHRLLESLKLDLSEKCEEAFKRCTVATELLNLLLTDVEQKNEASLIEKSTLELYEKAGNVCHKPEITRFIKYVATHVSTDAKKLEETLSSNF
;
A
#
# COMPACT_ATOMS: atom_id res chain seq x y z
N MET A 1 -2.27 21.80 23.88
CA MET A 1 -2.69 20.69 24.77
C MET A 1 -1.86 19.49 24.31
N ASN A 2 -1.91 18.35 24.99
CA ASN A 2 -1.26 17.14 24.45
C ASN A 2 -2.35 16.10 24.21
N ILE A 3 -2.32 15.42 23.06
CA ILE A 3 -3.26 14.36 22.66
C ILE A 3 -2.57 13.00 22.81
N PHE A 4 -3.31 11.99 23.27
CA PHE A 4 -2.85 10.61 23.20
C PHE A 4 -3.11 10.05 21.80
N THR A 5 -2.06 9.62 21.13
CA THR A 5 -2.13 8.97 19.81
C THR A 5 -1.56 7.56 19.90
N SER A 6 -2.17 6.62 19.20
CA SER A 6 -1.65 5.27 19.05
C SER A 6 -0.50 5.25 18.04
N LYS A 7 0.68 4.78 18.43
CA LYS A 7 1.88 4.62 17.59
C LYS A 7 2.22 3.14 17.44
N PHE A 8 2.49 2.69 16.22
CA PHE A 8 3.02 1.35 15.97
C PHE A 8 4.55 1.39 16.09
N ASP A 9 5.10 0.59 17.00
CA ASP A 9 6.54 0.33 17.08
C ASP A 9 6.92 -0.74 16.07
N SER A 10 7.61 -0.34 15.00
CA SER A 10 8.05 -1.23 13.94
C SER A 10 9.08 -2.27 14.40
N ILE A 11 9.79 -2.06 15.51
CA ILE A 11 10.76 -3.03 16.03
C ILE A 11 10.05 -4.13 16.83
N SER A 12 9.19 -3.80 17.79
CA SER A 12 8.49 -4.83 18.58
C SER A 12 7.22 -5.38 17.90
N GLY A 13 6.69 -4.64 16.92
CA GLY A 13 5.43 -4.92 16.24
C GLY A 13 4.19 -4.69 17.11
N LYS A 14 4.27 -3.79 18.09
CA LYS A 14 3.17 -3.46 19.01
C LYS A 14 2.66 -2.03 18.79
N THR A 15 1.38 -1.82 19.07
CA THR A 15 0.81 -0.47 19.15
C THR A 15 0.89 0.03 20.58
N GLU A 16 1.53 1.18 20.78
CA GLU A 16 1.68 1.88 22.05
C GLU A 16 0.92 3.21 22.02
N TRP A 17 0.65 3.80 23.20
CA TRP A 17 0.01 5.11 23.30
C TRP A 17 1.07 6.15 23.67
N VAL A 18 1.27 7.12 22.79
CA VAL A 18 2.22 8.23 23.00
C VAL A 18 1.47 9.54 23.18
N LEU A 19 2.04 10.39 24.03
CA LEU A 19 1.54 11.74 24.25
C LEU A 19 2.18 12.66 23.20
N MET A 20 1.38 13.16 22.26
CA MET A 20 1.80 14.08 21.20
C MET A 20 1.36 15.50 21.51
N ASP A 21 2.17 16.49 21.12
CA ASP A 21 1.74 17.89 21.11
C ASP A 21 0.63 18.07 20.06
N ASP A 22 -0.43 18.81 20.37
CA ASP A 22 -1.48 19.14 19.39
C ASP A 22 -0.93 19.83 18.13
N ALA A 23 0.24 20.48 18.24
CA ALA A 23 0.93 21.12 17.13
C ALA A 23 1.78 20.17 16.28
N PHE A 24 1.76 18.85 16.54
CA PHE A 24 2.61 17.90 15.83
C PHE A 24 2.34 17.87 14.32
N ASP A 25 1.10 17.61 13.91
CA ASP A 25 0.72 17.54 12.49
C ASP A 25 1.03 18.86 11.78
N TYR A 26 0.81 19.97 12.48
CA TYR A 26 1.13 21.31 12.00
C TYR A 26 2.63 21.51 11.80
N SER A 27 3.46 21.08 12.76
CA SER A 27 4.92 21.14 12.68
C SER A 27 5.45 20.22 11.59
N GLN A 28 4.83 19.06 11.38
CA GLN A 28 5.27 18.11 10.35
C GLN A 28 5.08 18.71 8.96
N GLN A 29 3.95 19.38 8.72
CA GLN A 29 3.70 20.10 7.47
C GLN A 29 4.71 21.24 7.25
N ILE A 30 5.10 21.96 8.31
CA ILE A 30 6.17 22.96 8.23
C ILE A 30 7.49 22.29 7.82
N ALA A 31 7.91 21.22 8.50
CA ALA A 31 9.13 20.49 8.15
C ALA A 31 9.13 20.03 6.68
N ARG A 32 7.95 19.73 6.11
CA ARG A 32 7.80 19.28 4.71
C ARG A 32 7.79 20.43 3.70
N SER A 33 7.56 21.66 4.16
CA SER A 33 7.64 22.88 3.35
C SER A 33 9.08 23.26 2.95
N ALA A 34 10.08 22.51 3.44
CA ALA A 34 11.45 22.55 2.93
C ALA A 34 11.55 22.10 1.46
N TYR A 35 10.61 21.24 1.02
CA TYR A 35 10.60 20.62 -0.31
C TYR A 35 11.97 20.06 -0.72
N ALA A 36 12.57 19.26 0.18
CA ALA A 36 13.89 18.67 -0.01
C ALA A 36 14.97 19.73 -0.31
N ASP A 37 15.51 19.75 -1.52
CA ASP A 37 16.61 20.61 -1.95
C ASP A 37 16.17 21.80 -2.82
N MET A 38 14.87 22.04 -2.99
CA MET A 38 14.31 23.03 -3.93
C MET A 38 14.96 24.41 -3.87
N LEU A 39 15.27 24.91 -2.67
CA LEU A 39 15.92 26.22 -2.51
C LEU A 39 17.45 26.16 -2.70
N HIS A 40 18.06 24.98 -2.58
CA HIS A 40 19.47 24.71 -2.93
C HIS A 40 19.67 24.45 -4.43
N ASP A 41 18.60 24.24 -5.20
CA ASP A 41 18.65 24.10 -6.67
C ASP A 41 18.99 25.43 -7.35
N THR A 42 20.28 25.62 -7.60
CA THR A 42 20.81 26.85 -8.20
C THR A 42 20.36 27.03 -9.64
N ASP A 43 20.27 25.95 -10.44
CA ASP A 43 19.83 26.03 -11.83
C ASP A 43 18.37 26.50 -11.90
N ARG A 44 17.48 25.90 -11.11
CA ARG A 44 16.09 26.35 -10.99
C ARG A 44 16.02 27.84 -10.65
N ASN A 45 16.69 28.25 -9.58
CA ASN A 45 16.64 29.63 -9.10
C ASN A 45 17.13 30.63 -10.16
N VAL A 46 18.27 30.35 -10.81
CA VAL A 46 18.83 31.21 -11.86
C VAL A 46 17.88 31.31 -13.06
N LYS A 47 17.32 30.19 -13.54
CA LYS A 47 16.44 30.19 -14.72
C LYS A 47 15.13 30.94 -14.48
N TYR A 48 14.53 30.80 -13.30
CA TYR A 48 13.38 31.61 -12.90
C TYR A 48 13.72 33.10 -12.82
N PHE A 49 14.87 33.44 -12.24
CA PHE A 49 15.28 34.83 -12.09
C PHE A 49 15.55 35.50 -13.45
N GLU A 50 16.25 34.82 -14.36
CA GLU A 50 16.49 35.30 -15.73
C GLU A 50 15.18 35.51 -16.50
N ALA A 51 14.25 34.55 -16.43
CA ALA A 51 12.95 34.65 -17.08
C ALA A 51 12.12 35.84 -16.56
N LEU A 52 12.10 36.06 -15.24
CA LEU A 52 11.46 37.23 -14.62
C LEU A 52 12.09 38.53 -15.10
N LYS A 53 13.42 38.59 -15.12
CA LYS A 53 14.17 39.77 -15.58
C LYS A 53 13.83 40.15 -17.02
N ILE A 54 13.81 39.18 -17.94
CA ILE A 54 13.46 39.40 -19.35
C ILE A 54 12.00 39.86 -19.48
N SER A 55 11.09 39.18 -18.78
CA SER A 55 9.64 39.46 -18.87
C SER A 55 9.28 40.85 -18.36
N ILE A 56 9.85 41.26 -17.22
CA ILE A 56 9.64 42.58 -16.62
C ILE A 56 10.27 43.67 -17.52
N SER A 57 11.51 43.47 -17.97
CA SER A 57 12.18 44.42 -18.86
C SER A 57 11.40 44.64 -20.16
N LYS A 58 10.77 43.59 -20.70
CA LYS A 58 9.95 43.65 -21.91
C LYS A 58 8.72 44.54 -21.74
N LEU A 59 8.00 44.44 -20.60
CA LEU A 59 6.85 45.30 -20.32
C LEU A 59 7.27 46.76 -20.07
N GLN A 60 8.34 46.96 -19.31
CA GLN A 60 8.88 48.30 -19.03
C GLN A 60 9.33 49.00 -20.32
N TYR A 61 10.04 48.29 -21.22
CA TYR A 61 10.42 48.84 -22.53
C TYR A 61 9.22 49.23 -23.39
N ALA A 62 8.10 48.50 -23.24
CA ALA A 62 6.83 48.83 -23.87
C ALA A 62 6.04 49.94 -23.15
N GLY A 63 6.59 50.57 -22.10
CA GLY A 63 5.94 51.60 -21.31
C GLY A 63 4.75 51.09 -20.49
N LYS A 64 4.67 49.78 -20.22
CA LYS A 64 3.62 49.15 -19.42
C LYS A 64 4.14 48.89 -18.00
N ARG A 65 3.22 48.97 -17.03
CA ARG A 65 3.50 48.53 -15.65
C ARG A 65 3.63 47.01 -15.60
N ALA A 66 4.58 46.49 -14.83
CA ALA A 66 4.76 45.06 -14.59
C ALA A 66 4.02 44.66 -13.31
N ILE A 67 2.88 43.98 -13.45
CA ILE A 67 2.04 43.49 -12.35
C ILE A 67 2.16 41.96 -12.33
N VAL A 68 2.87 41.45 -11.33
CA VAL A 68 3.21 40.03 -11.21
C VAL A 68 2.25 39.34 -10.24
N LEU A 69 1.76 38.17 -10.64
CA LEU A 69 1.09 37.20 -9.77
C LEU A 69 2.03 36.01 -9.56
N ASP A 70 2.35 35.70 -8.31
CA ASP A 70 3.15 34.54 -7.89
C ASP A 70 2.24 33.52 -7.19
N ILE A 71 2.03 32.37 -7.82
CA ILE A 71 1.17 31.30 -7.29
C ILE A 71 2.00 30.21 -6.64
N GLY A 72 1.73 29.93 -5.37
CA GLY A 72 2.49 28.97 -4.57
C GLY A 72 3.82 29.59 -4.12
N THR A 73 3.76 30.79 -3.53
CA THR A 73 4.98 31.59 -3.30
C THR A 73 5.96 30.93 -2.32
N GLY A 74 5.50 30.01 -1.46
CA GLY A 74 6.34 29.33 -0.47
C GLY A 74 7.06 30.33 0.42
N SER A 75 8.38 30.46 0.26
CA SER A 75 9.22 31.40 1.01
C SER A 75 9.15 32.87 0.52
N GLY A 76 8.48 33.14 -0.60
CA GLY A 76 8.45 34.45 -1.24
C GLY A 76 9.61 34.73 -2.21
N ILE A 77 10.45 33.73 -2.50
CA ILE A 77 11.69 33.94 -3.28
C ILE A 77 11.44 34.46 -4.70
N LEU A 78 10.48 33.88 -5.44
CA LEU A 78 10.16 34.30 -6.81
C LEU A 78 9.54 35.71 -6.82
N SER A 79 8.71 36.01 -5.83
CA SER A 79 8.17 37.37 -5.62
C SER A 79 9.27 38.41 -5.36
N MET A 80 10.28 38.08 -4.54
CA MET A 80 11.42 38.97 -4.29
C MET A 80 12.31 39.14 -5.53
N MET A 81 12.55 38.06 -6.30
CA MET A 81 13.23 38.15 -7.60
C MET A 81 12.50 39.12 -8.53
N ALA A 82 11.17 38.98 -8.64
CA ALA A 82 10.34 39.87 -9.47
C ALA A 82 10.42 41.34 -9.03
N ALA A 83 10.30 41.61 -7.72
CA ALA A 83 10.41 42.96 -7.17
C ALA A 83 11.82 43.55 -7.40
N SER A 84 12.88 42.75 -7.24
CA SER A 84 14.26 43.17 -7.48
C SER A 84 14.54 43.52 -8.96
N CYS A 85 13.82 42.88 -9.89
CA CYS A 85 13.84 43.20 -11.32
C CYS A 85 13.04 44.46 -11.67
N GLY A 86 12.38 45.11 -10.71
CA GLY A 86 11.62 46.34 -10.90
C GLY A 86 10.16 46.14 -11.25
N ALA A 87 9.54 45.03 -10.82
CA ALA A 87 8.08 44.90 -10.91
C ALA A 87 7.38 46.06 -10.16
N ASP A 88 6.31 46.60 -10.76
CA ASP A 88 5.53 47.70 -10.16
C ASP A 88 4.72 47.24 -8.94
N ALA A 89 4.26 46.00 -8.97
CA ALA A 89 3.52 45.36 -7.89
C ALA A 89 3.61 43.84 -8.03
N VAL A 90 3.71 43.13 -6.91
CA VAL A 90 3.70 41.67 -6.86
C VAL A 90 2.60 41.20 -5.91
N TYR A 91 1.74 40.31 -6.38
CA TYR A 91 0.73 39.64 -5.57
C TYR A 91 1.12 38.18 -5.44
N ALA A 92 1.43 37.75 -4.23
CA ALA A 92 1.89 36.40 -3.94
C ALA A 92 0.78 35.64 -3.21
N CYS A 93 0.46 34.41 -3.61
CA CYS A 93 -0.48 33.59 -2.85
C CYS A 93 0.15 32.30 -2.32
N GLU A 94 -0.18 31.99 -1.08
CA GLU A 94 0.20 30.76 -0.39
C GLU A 94 -1.02 30.26 0.38
N PHE A 95 -1.33 28.98 0.25
CA PHE A 95 -2.45 28.37 0.96
C PHE A 95 -2.08 28.00 2.40
N PHE A 96 -0.83 27.59 2.63
CA PHE A 96 -0.39 27.11 3.93
C PHE A 96 0.04 28.25 4.86
N GLY A 97 -0.70 28.44 5.96
CA GLY A 97 -0.56 29.60 6.86
C GLY A 97 0.83 29.86 7.43
N PRO A 98 1.50 28.89 8.04
CA PRO A 98 2.84 29.16 8.56
C PRO A 98 3.83 29.53 7.45
N MET A 99 3.66 29.03 6.23
CA MET A 99 4.49 29.43 5.10
C MET A 99 4.15 30.82 4.57
N SER A 100 2.88 31.21 4.53
CA SER A 100 2.49 32.58 4.16
C SER A 100 3.02 33.61 5.16
N GLU A 101 2.93 33.34 6.46
CA GLU A 101 3.53 34.17 7.53
C GLU A 101 5.06 34.21 7.44
N CYS A 102 5.69 33.08 7.11
CA CYS A 102 7.13 33.00 6.89
C CYS A 102 7.56 33.87 5.70
N ALA A 103 6.84 33.80 4.58
CA ALA A 103 7.07 34.63 3.40
C ALA A 103 7.00 36.12 3.74
N GLU A 104 5.99 36.56 4.49
CA GLU A 104 5.87 37.97 4.91
C GLU A 104 7.08 38.44 5.74
N LYS A 105 7.58 37.59 6.66
CA LYS A 105 8.78 37.89 7.46
C LYS A 105 10.02 37.99 6.58
N ILE A 106 10.19 37.08 5.63
CA ILE A 106 11.31 37.06 4.68
C ILE A 106 11.28 38.30 3.77
N ILE A 107 10.12 38.61 3.19
CA ILE A 107 9.91 39.77 2.32
C ILE A 107 10.26 41.07 3.06
N ARG A 108 9.79 41.22 4.31
CA ARG A 108 10.11 42.38 5.16
C ARG A 108 11.59 42.44 5.50
N LEU A 109 12.22 41.31 5.83
CA LEU A 109 13.65 41.24 6.14
C LEU A 109 14.51 41.72 4.96
N ASN A 110 14.09 41.41 3.73
CA ASN A 110 14.78 41.79 2.51
C ASN A 110 14.33 43.16 1.93
N GLY A 111 13.40 43.86 2.60
CA GLY A 111 13.02 45.24 2.26
C GLY A 111 12.00 45.40 1.13
N TYR A 112 11.23 44.36 0.79
CA TYR A 112 10.25 44.36 -0.31
C TYR A 112 8.78 44.44 0.14
N GLN A 113 8.51 44.68 1.43
CA GLN A 113 7.15 44.67 2.00
C GLN A 113 6.17 45.68 1.37
N ASP A 114 6.68 46.77 0.80
CA ASP A 114 5.83 47.81 0.21
C ASP A 114 5.45 47.50 -1.26
N GLN A 115 6.14 46.54 -1.89
CA GLN A 115 5.92 46.14 -3.29
C GLN A 115 5.22 44.79 -3.43
N ILE A 116 5.37 43.91 -2.43
CA ILE A 116 4.86 42.54 -2.45
C ILE A 116 3.72 42.40 -1.43
N LYS A 117 2.54 41.98 -1.90
CA LYS A 117 1.40 41.64 -1.05
C LYS A 117 1.21 40.12 -1.02
N VAL A 118 1.38 39.51 0.15
CA VAL A 118 1.09 38.08 0.37
C VAL A 118 -0.40 37.92 0.68
N ILE A 119 -1.03 36.92 0.07
CA ILE A 119 -2.44 36.59 0.20
C ILE A 119 -2.54 35.15 0.68
N HIS A 120 -3.07 34.95 1.88
CA HIS A 120 -3.20 33.65 2.50
C HIS A 120 -4.42 32.88 1.98
N LYS A 121 -4.37 32.47 0.69
CA LYS A 121 -5.40 31.71 -0.03
C LYS A 121 -4.75 30.85 -1.13
N GLY A 122 -5.42 29.76 -1.50
CA GLY A 122 -5.10 29.05 -2.74
C GLY A 122 -5.50 29.87 -3.97
N SER A 123 -4.76 29.73 -5.07
CA SER A 123 -4.99 30.52 -6.30
C SER A 123 -6.42 30.39 -6.86
N THR A 124 -7.04 29.21 -6.73
CA THR A 124 -8.41 28.94 -7.19
C THR A 124 -9.50 29.64 -6.37
N GLN A 125 -9.14 30.34 -5.30
CA GLN A 125 -10.03 31.12 -4.44
C GLN A 125 -9.82 32.63 -4.61
N LEU A 126 -8.82 33.05 -5.39
CA LEU A 126 -8.51 34.45 -5.61
C LEU A 126 -9.54 35.10 -6.53
N THR A 127 -9.85 36.36 -6.24
CA THR A 127 -10.79 37.17 -7.00
C THR A 127 -10.19 38.51 -7.40
N VAL A 128 -10.64 39.05 -8.55
CA VAL A 128 -10.22 40.37 -9.04
C VAL A 128 -11.35 41.38 -8.90
N GLY A 129 -11.07 42.55 -8.35
CA GLY A 129 -12.01 43.68 -8.29
C GLY A 129 -11.82 44.58 -7.06
N PRO A 130 -12.67 45.60 -6.87
CA PRO A 130 -12.54 46.57 -5.77
C PRO A 130 -12.56 45.94 -4.37
N ASN A 131 -13.27 44.82 -4.20
CA ASN A 131 -13.33 44.03 -2.97
C ASN A 131 -12.63 42.67 -3.12
N GLY A 132 -11.89 42.48 -4.21
CA GLY A 132 -11.16 41.25 -4.50
C GLY A 132 -9.80 41.22 -3.83
N ASP A 133 -9.12 40.09 -3.97
CA ASP A 133 -7.77 39.89 -3.46
C ASP A 133 -6.73 40.69 -4.28
N LEU A 134 -6.96 40.74 -5.60
CA LEU A 134 -6.22 41.53 -6.57
C LEU A 134 -7.05 42.75 -7.04
N PRO A 135 -6.46 43.95 -7.12
CA PRO A 135 -7.18 45.13 -7.59
C PRO A 135 -7.46 45.11 -9.10
N CYS A 136 -6.61 44.43 -9.87
CA CYS A 136 -6.74 44.22 -11.31
C CYS A 136 -6.10 42.88 -11.70
N ARG A 137 -6.34 42.44 -12.93
CA ARG A 137 -5.68 41.26 -13.48
C ARG A 137 -4.17 41.50 -13.59
N ALA A 138 -3.38 40.44 -13.39
CA ALA A 138 -1.93 40.49 -13.54
C ALA A 138 -1.54 40.30 -15.02
N ASN A 139 -0.41 40.90 -15.41
CA ASN A 139 0.13 40.78 -16.77
C ASN A 139 1.43 39.96 -16.83
N ILE A 140 1.92 39.49 -15.68
CA ILE A 140 2.91 38.44 -15.56
C ILE A 140 2.39 37.40 -14.55
N LEU A 141 2.38 36.12 -14.91
CA LEU A 141 2.25 35.00 -13.98
C LEU A 141 3.62 34.34 -13.82
N VAL A 142 4.03 34.12 -12.58
CA VAL A 142 5.11 33.20 -12.23
C VAL A 142 4.57 32.13 -11.30
N THR A 143 4.93 30.87 -11.52
CA THR A 143 4.53 29.78 -10.63
C THR A 143 5.53 28.64 -10.71
N GLU A 144 5.67 27.95 -9.59
CA GLU A 144 6.38 26.68 -9.49
C GLU A 144 5.49 25.75 -8.64
N VAL A 145 4.72 24.93 -9.34
CA VAL A 145 3.72 23.99 -8.79
C VAL A 145 3.84 22.64 -9.52
N PHE A 146 5.09 22.25 -9.79
CA PHE A 146 5.43 21.08 -10.59
C PHE A 146 6.09 20.01 -9.72
N ASP A 147 5.85 18.74 -10.04
CA ASP A 147 6.53 17.60 -9.44
C ASP A 147 7.26 16.78 -10.50
N THR A 148 7.78 15.60 -10.13
CA THR A 148 8.41 14.67 -11.09
C THR A 148 7.48 14.30 -12.25
N GLU A 149 6.16 14.25 -12.04
CA GLU A 149 5.15 14.03 -13.08
C GLU A 149 4.73 15.29 -13.85
N LEU A 150 5.33 16.45 -13.55
CA LEU A 150 4.95 17.80 -14.00
C LEU A 150 3.58 18.25 -13.47
N ILE A 151 2.54 17.43 -13.61
CA ILE A 151 1.14 17.79 -13.35
C ILE A 151 0.62 17.29 -12.00
N GLY A 152 1.35 16.48 -11.25
CA GLY A 152 0.84 15.78 -10.07
C GLY A 152 0.54 16.69 -8.87
N GLU A 153 1.04 17.93 -8.88
CA GLU A 153 0.69 18.99 -7.92
C GLU A 153 -0.47 19.90 -8.40
N GLY A 154 -1.20 19.48 -9.45
CA GLY A 154 -2.41 20.16 -9.91
C GLY A 154 -2.15 21.36 -10.81
N ALA A 155 -1.00 21.41 -11.48
CA ALA A 155 -0.61 22.47 -12.40
C ALA A 155 -1.73 22.82 -13.40
N ILE A 156 -2.35 21.81 -14.03
CA ILE A 156 -3.43 22.00 -15.02
C ILE A 156 -4.55 22.89 -14.49
N LYS A 157 -5.05 22.61 -13.28
CA LYS A 157 -6.14 23.37 -12.66
C LYS A 157 -5.71 24.77 -12.28
N THR A 158 -4.51 24.90 -11.73
CA THR A 158 -3.92 26.17 -11.30
C THR A 158 -3.79 27.13 -12.49
N PHE A 159 -3.18 26.69 -13.59
CA PHE A 159 -3.02 27.50 -14.80
C PHE A 159 -4.38 27.82 -15.45
N THR A 160 -5.27 26.83 -15.56
CA THR A 160 -6.62 27.04 -16.14
C THR A 160 -7.40 28.11 -15.38
N HIS A 161 -7.40 28.05 -14.05
CA HIS A 161 -8.08 29.06 -13.23
C HIS A 161 -7.43 30.44 -13.36
N ALA A 162 -6.10 30.51 -13.32
CA ALA A 162 -5.38 31.78 -13.42
C ALA A 162 -5.67 32.49 -14.75
N GLN A 163 -5.60 31.77 -15.88
CA GLN A 163 -5.91 32.31 -17.20
C GLN A 163 -7.33 32.86 -17.28
N GLN A 164 -8.32 32.13 -16.76
CA GLN A 164 -9.73 32.54 -16.81
C GLN A 164 -10.02 33.75 -15.90
N ASN A 165 -9.46 33.78 -14.69
CA ASN A 165 -9.96 34.65 -13.62
C ASN A 165 -8.96 35.72 -13.18
N LEU A 166 -7.66 35.49 -13.32
CA LEU A 166 -6.62 36.28 -12.66
C LEU A 166 -5.71 37.05 -13.63
N LEU A 167 -5.56 36.58 -14.86
CA LEU A 167 -4.60 37.13 -15.83
C LEU A 167 -5.26 38.01 -16.90
N GLU A 168 -4.50 38.97 -17.41
CA GLU A 168 -4.79 39.68 -18.66
C GLU A 168 -4.68 38.72 -19.86
N LYS A 169 -5.35 39.04 -20.97
CA LYS A 169 -5.40 38.19 -22.16
C LYS A 169 -4.02 37.93 -22.79
N ASP A 170 -3.13 38.92 -22.72
CA ASP A 170 -1.78 38.85 -23.31
C ASP A 170 -0.70 38.79 -22.21
N ALA A 171 -1.03 38.22 -21.05
CA ALA A 171 -0.09 38.08 -19.94
C ALA A 171 1.11 37.21 -20.32
N ILE A 172 2.29 37.55 -19.80
CA ILE A 172 3.48 36.70 -19.89
C ILE A 172 3.38 35.65 -18.79
N VAL A 173 3.62 34.38 -19.11
CA VAL A 173 3.54 33.27 -18.15
C VAL A 173 4.90 32.60 -18.04
N ILE A 174 5.36 32.38 -16.81
CA ILE A 174 6.65 31.77 -16.46
C ILE A 174 6.37 30.56 -15.55
N PRO A 175 6.70 29.34 -15.98
CA PRO A 175 7.13 28.97 -17.35
C PRO A 175 6.01 29.15 -18.39
N SER A 176 6.38 29.35 -19.66
CA SER A 176 5.42 29.54 -20.76
C SER A 176 4.85 28.22 -21.28
N ALA A 177 5.64 27.15 -21.25
CA ALA A 177 5.22 25.82 -21.65
C ALA A 177 6.01 24.73 -20.89
N GLY A 178 5.49 23.51 -20.90
CA GLY A 178 6.15 22.32 -20.36
C GLY A 178 6.07 21.14 -21.33
N ARG A 179 7.21 20.50 -21.62
CA ARG A 179 7.28 19.36 -22.54
C ARG A 179 7.63 18.10 -21.78
N VAL A 180 6.80 17.08 -21.90
CA VAL A 180 7.04 15.77 -21.30
C VAL A 180 7.68 14.86 -22.34
N TYR A 181 8.79 14.24 -21.97
CA TYR A 181 9.55 13.32 -22.79
C TYR A 181 9.34 11.89 -22.30
N ALA A 182 9.25 10.94 -23.23
CA ALA A 182 9.28 9.53 -22.93
C ALA A 182 10.31 8.82 -23.81
N ALA A 183 11.10 7.94 -23.21
CA ALA A 183 12.04 7.06 -23.89
C ALA A 183 11.76 5.60 -23.51
N VAL A 184 11.47 4.76 -24.50
CA VAL A 184 11.19 3.34 -24.27
C VAL A 184 12.50 2.63 -23.91
N PHE A 185 12.48 1.84 -22.84
CA PHE A 185 13.67 1.13 -22.36
C PHE A 185 13.49 -0.40 -22.32
N GLU A 186 14.61 -1.09 -22.45
CA GLU A 186 14.81 -2.47 -22.00
C GLU A 186 15.72 -2.46 -20.76
N SER A 187 15.26 -3.02 -19.64
CA SER A 187 16.10 -3.24 -18.47
C SER A 187 15.49 -4.31 -17.57
N LYS A 188 16.22 -5.42 -17.38
CA LYS A 188 15.80 -6.46 -16.42
C LYS A 188 15.86 -5.95 -14.98
N LEU A 189 16.85 -5.12 -14.66
CA LEU A 189 17.03 -4.52 -13.34
C LEU A 189 15.86 -3.62 -12.98
N VAL A 190 15.53 -2.66 -13.85
CA VAL A 190 14.41 -1.74 -13.61
C VAL A 190 13.08 -2.51 -13.60
N ASN A 191 12.90 -3.45 -14.54
CA ASN A 191 11.69 -4.27 -14.58
C ASN A 191 11.49 -5.13 -13.31
N ALA A 192 12.56 -5.51 -12.60
CA ALA A 192 12.50 -6.29 -11.37
C ALA A 192 11.83 -5.52 -10.20
N PHE A 193 11.77 -4.19 -10.24
CA PHE A 193 11.00 -3.38 -9.29
C PHE A 193 9.48 -3.46 -9.49
N ASN A 194 9.02 -4.07 -10.60
CA ASN A 194 7.59 -4.15 -10.93
C ASN A 194 7.12 -5.59 -11.22
N LYS A 195 7.92 -6.41 -11.90
CA LYS A 195 7.55 -7.77 -12.29
C LYS A 195 8.28 -8.79 -11.43
N VAL A 196 7.62 -9.90 -11.09
CA VAL A 196 8.22 -11.01 -10.34
C VAL A 196 8.36 -12.23 -11.24
N ASP A 197 9.59 -12.69 -11.40
CA ASP A 197 9.92 -13.91 -12.14
C ASP A 197 9.77 -15.16 -11.26
N ASP A 198 9.95 -16.35 -11.84
CA ASP A 198 10.05 -17.58 -11.04
C ASP A 198 11.23 -17.47 -10.06
N LEU A 199 10.98 -17.88 -8.82
CA LEU A 199 11.87 -17.65 -7.68
C LEU A 199 12.56 -18.95 -7.26
N PHE A 200 13.74 -18.82 -6.64
CA PHE A 200 14.51 -19.92 -6.08
C PHE A 200 14.78 -21.06 -7.09
N CYS A 201 15.11 -20.69 -8.33
CA CYS A 201 15.50 -21.65 -9.35
C CYS A 201 16.84 -22.30 -8.96
N ASP A 202 16.84 -23.59 -8.66
CA ASP A 202 18.04 -24.31 -8.26
C ASP A 202 18.55 -25.28 -9.32
N SER A 203 19.72 -25.88 -9.04
CA SER A 203 20.36 -26.87 -9.91
C SER A 203 19.59 -28.17 -10.06
N ASP A 204 18.69 -28.46 -9.10
CA ASP A 204 17.88 -29.68 -9.10
C ASP A 204 16.64 -29.53 -10.01
N GLY A 205 16.42 -28.33 -10.54
CA GLY A 205 15.29 -27.97 -11.40
C GLY A 205 14.07 -27.50 -10.61
N ASP A 206 14.16 -27.37 -9.29
CA ASP A 206 13.08 -26.85 -8.46
C ASP A 206 13.03 -25.32 -8.59
N SER A 207 11.81 -24.79 -8.65
CA SER A 207 11.55 -23.35 -8.58
C SER A 207 10.14 -23.08 -8.06
N VAL A 208 9.98 -21.95 -7.36
CA VAL A 208 8.67 -21.43 -7.00
C VAL A 208 8.11 -20.73 -8.25
N ARG A 209 7.18 -21.39 -8.92
CA ARG A 209 6.59 -20.85 -10.15
C ARG A 209 5.55 -19.79 -9.83
N ILE A 210 5.67 -18.63 -10.45
CA ILE A 210 4.76 -17.50 -10.25
C ILE A 210 3.62 -17.57 -11.28
N PRO A 211 2.34 -17.52 -10.85
CA PRO A 211 1.18 -17.52 -11.74
C PRO A 211 1.21 -16.36 -12.76
N LYS A 212 0.62 -16.60 -13.95
CA LYS A 212 0.50 -15.57 -15.00
C LYS A 212 -0.20 -14.31 -14.52
N LEU A 213 -1.20 -14.42 -13.64
CA LEU A 213 -1.88 -13.27 -13.05
C LEU A 213 -0.92 -12.26 -12.40
N ILE A 214 0.16 -12.74 -11.77
CA ILE A 214 1.17 -11.89 -11.14
C ILE A 214 2.19 -11.40 -12.18
N LYS A 215 2.68 -12.30 -13.06
CA LYS A 215 3.66 -11.96 -14.11
C LYS A 215 3.13 -10.90 -15.10
N ASP A 216 1.85 -11.00 -15.46
CA ASP A 216 1.20 -10.13 -16.44
C ASP A 216 0.53 -8.90 -15.78
N CYS A 217 0.58 -8.77 -14.46
CA CYS A 217 -0.06 -7.67 -13.73
C CYS A 217 0.60 -6.31 -14.07
N TYR A 218 -0.20 -5.27 -14.26
CA TYR A 218 0.29 -3.91 -14.57
C TYR A 218 1.33 -3.40 -13.56
N GLY A 219 1.14 -3.74 -12.28
CA GLY A 219 1.92 -3.18 -11.19
C GLY A 219 1.12 -2.14 -10.42
N SER A 220 1.83 -1.37 -9.59
CA SER A 220 1.26 -0.18 -8.95
C SER A 220 1.10 0.94 -9.99
N ALA A 221 -0.03 1.65 -9.92
CA ALA A 221 -0.33 2.85 -10.70
C ALA A 221 0.39 4.10 -10.18
N SER A 222 0.97 4.03 -8.97
CA SER A 222 1.82 5.08 -8.43
C SER A 222 3.08 5.28 -9.28
N VAL A 223 3.48 6.53 -9.44
CA VAL A 223 4.74 6.88 -10.12
C VAL A 223 5.92 6.21 -9.43
N HIS A 224 6.87 5.72 -10.23
CA HIS A 224 8.16 5.26 -9.73
C HIS A 224 9.19 6.36 -9.98
N ASP A 225 9.27 7.30 -9.06
CA ASP A 225 10.31 8.33 -9.06
C ASP A 225 11.67 7.67 -8.81
N LEU A 226 12.65 7.99 -9.64
CA LEU A 226 13.98 7.38 -9.60
C LEU A 226 15.05 8.36 -10.08
N GLN A 227 16.21 8.38 -9.41
CA GLN A 227 17.40 9.07 -9.93
C GLN A 227 17.97 8.25 -11.09
N ILE A 228 17.33 8.33 -12.27
CA ILE A 228 17.68 7.52 -13.45
C ILE A 228 19.13 7.78 -13.91
N SER A 229 19.69 8.95 -13.58
CA SER A 229 21.10 9.28 -13.83
C SER A 229 22.08 8.35 -13.10
N GLU A 230 21.68 7.72 -11.99
CA GLU A 230 22.52 6.79 -11.22
C GLU A 230 22.41 5.33 -11.69
N LEU A 231 21.52 5.02 -12.65
CA LEU A 231 21.52 3.72 -13.30
C LEU A 231 22.76 3.60 -14.19
N SER A 232 23.51 2.51 -14.03
CA SER A 232 24.59 2.19 -14.96
C SER A 232 24.06 2.09 -16.38
N GLU A 233 24.73 2.71 -17.37
CA GLU A 233 24.40 2.58 -18.79
C GLU A 233 24.41 1.12 -19.28
N SER A 234 25.13 0.22 -18.60
CA SER A 234 25.12 -1.21 -18.91
C SER A 234 23.88 -1.96 -18.40
N SER A 235 23.08 -1.32 -17.54
CA SER A 235 21.90 -1.92 -16.89
C SER A 235 20.61 -1.72 -17.67
N PHE A 236 20.62 -0.88 -18.69
CA PHE A 236 19.48 -0.61 -19.55
C PHE A 236 19.91 -0.35 -21.00
N LYS A 237 18.94 -0.36 -21.90
CA LYS A 237 19.12 -0.04 -23.31
C LYS A 237 17.90 0.74 -23.80
N LEU A 238 18.14 1.84 -24.52
CA LEU A 238 17.05 2.60 -25.14
C LEU A 238 16.56 1.88 -26.39
N ILE A 239 15.27 1.59 -26.39
CA ILE A 239 14.54 1.02 -27.53
C ILE A 239 14.05 2.14 -28.46
N SER A 240 13.79 3.33 -27.93
CA SER A 240 13.42 4.51 -28.73
C SER A 240 14.28 5.72 -28.37
N ALA A 241 14.39 6.66 -29.30
CA ALA A 241 14.85 8.00 -28.96
C ALA A 241 13.85 8.68 -28.00
N PRO A 242 14.29 9.62 -27.15
CA PRO A 242 13.39 10.45 -26.38
C PRO A 242 12.40 11.17 -27.30
N THR A 243 11.11 11.05 -27.00
CA THR A 243 10.02 11.62 -27.81
C THR A 243 9.16 12.52 -26.92
N VAL A 244 8.82 13.72 -27.41
CA VAL A 244 7.87 14.59 -26.71
C VAL A 244 6.47 14.01 -26.83
N VAL A 245 5.90 13.58 -25.70
CA VAL A 245 4.60 12.90 -25.59
C VAL A 245 3.49 13.79 -25.07
N PHE A 246 3.83 14.92 -24.43
CA PHE A 246 2.88 15.99 -24.11
C PHE A 246 3.57 17.34 -24.22
N ASP A 247 2.85 18.34 -24.71
CA ASP A 247 3.32 19.71 -24.88
C ASP A 247 2.24 20.64 -24.31
N PHE A 248 2.45 21.08 -23.07
CA PHE A 248 1.50 21.91 -22.33
C PHE A 248 1.79 23.39 -22.57
N ASP A 249 0.80 24.10 -23.12
CA ASP A 249 0.84 25.56 -23.25
C ASP A 249 0.24 26.22 -22.00
N TRP A 250 1.11 26.76 -21.15
CA TRP A 250 0.70 27.46 -19.93
C TRP A 250 0.28 28.91 -20.19
N THR A 251 0.49 29.44 -21.40
CA THR A 251 0.12 30.81 -21.76
C THR A 251 -1.38 30.97 -22.02
N GLY A 252 -2.11 29.88 -22.25
CA GLY A 252 -3.56 29.90 -22.51
C GLY A 252 -3.93 30.26 -23.94
N LYS A 253 -2.95 30.28 -24.88
CA LYS A 253 -3.24 30.41 -26.31
C LYS A 253 -3.91 29.14 -26.83
N ILE A 254 -3.53 27.98 -26.29
CA ILE A 254 -4.17 26.69 -26.51
C ILE A 254 -4.84 26.25 -25.20
N PRO A 255 -6.10 25.76 -25.24
CA PRO A 255 -6.75 25.22 -24.05
C PRO A 255 -5.97 24.03 -23.47
N ILE A 256 -5.75 24.06 -22.16
CA ILE A 256 -5.12 22.94 -21.44
C ILE A 256 -6.18 21.85 -21.24
N MET A 257 -5.91 20.66 -21.76
CA MET A 257 -6.81 19.51 -21.62
C MET A 257 -6.62 18.86 -20.25
N ALA A 258 -7.71 18.65 -19.49
CA ALA A 258 -7.65 17.97 -18.20
C ALA A 258 -7.45 16.45 -18.32
N LYS A 259 -7.75 15.88 -19.49
CA LYS A 259 -7.52 14.48 -19.83
C LYS A 259 -7.17 14.38 -21.30
N GLU A 260 -6.12 13.64 -21.63
CA GLU A 260 -5.69 13.46 -23.00
C GLU A 260 -5.09 12.07 -23.22
N THR A 261 -5.31 11.50 -24.41
CA THR A 261 -4.63 10.29 -24.87
C THR A 261 -4.16 10.54 -26.31
N LYS A 262 -2.87 10.29 -26.57
CA LYS A 262 -2.24 10.43 -27.88
C LYS A 262 -1.38 9.22 -28.20
N ALA A 263 -1.37 8.81 -29.46
CA ALA A 263 -0.50 7.76 -29.98
C ALA A 263 0.61 8.37 -30.84
N TYR A 264 1.85 8.06 -30.51
CA TYR A 264 3.05 8.58 -31.15
C TYR A 264 3.72 7.49 -31.96
N PRO A 265 3.83 7.62 -33.30
CA PRO A 265 4.62 6.70 -34.09
C PRO A 265 6.10 6.90 -33.73
N ILE A 266 6.74 5.85 -33.23
CA ILE A 266 8.16 5.84 -32.92
C ILE A 266 8.85 4.75 -33.72
N LYS A 267 10.08 5.03 -34.13
CA LYS A 267 10.96 4.06 -34.77
C LYS A 267 11.91 3.50 -33.72
N THR A 268 11.93 2.18 -33.62
CA THR A 268 12.82 1.48 -32.69
C THR A 268 14.27 1.59 -33.13
N LEU A 269 15.16 1.88 -32.18
CA LEU A 269 16.59 2.06 -32.41
C LEU A 269 17.35 0.73 -32.45
N SER A 270 16.79 -0.32 -31.85
CA SER A 270 17.49 -1.57 -31.61
C SER A 270 16.51 -2.70 -31.27
N PRO A 271 16.85 -3.96 -31.56
CA PRO A 271 15.99 -5.09 -31.22
C PRO A 271 16.05 -5.36 -29.72
N GLY A 272 14.95 -5.84 -29.13
CA GLY A 272 14.91 -6.05 -27.68
C GLY A 272 13.52 -6.29 -27.12
N THR A 273 13.42 -6.26 -25.80
CA THR A 273 12.16 -6.36 -25.06
C THR A 273 11.88 -5.04 -24.35
N ALA A 274 10.91 -4.29 -24.87
CA ALA A 274 10.46 -3.03 -24.29
C ALA A 274 9.70 -3.31 -22.97
N HIS A 275 10.25 -2.84 -21.86
CA HIS A 275 9.70 -3.07 -20.52
C HIS A 275 8.86 -1.90 -20.03
N GLY A 276 9.11 -0.69 -20.54
CA GLY A 276 8.44 0.52 -20.07
C GLY A 276 9.01 1.79 -20.69
N VAL A 277 8.73 2.94 -20.08
CA VAL A 277 9.29 4.24 -20.45
C VAL A 277 10.01 4.90 -19.27
N PHE A 278 11.14 5.54 -19.57
CA PHE A 278 11.71 6.60 -18.75
C PHE A 278 11.02 7.90 -19.15
N MET A 279 10.55 8.66 -18.17
CA MET A 279 9.82 9.90 -18.34
C MET A 279 10.52 11.03 -17.58
N TRP A 280 10.61 12.19 -18.22
CA TRP A 280 11.03 13.44 -17.61
C TRP A 280 10.38 14.60 -18.35
N TRP A 281 10.61 15.82 -17.89
CA TRP A 281 10.09 17.02 -18.55
C TRP A 281 11.12 18.14 -18.61
N ASP A 282 10.85 19.12 -19.47
CA ASP A 282 11.49 20.43 -19.42
C ASP A 282 10.44 21.54 -19.43
N LEU A 283 10.86 22.70 -18.93
CA LEU A 283 10.09 23.93 -18.92
C LEU A 283 10.73 24.94 -19.86
N ILE A 284 9.89 25.54 -20.69
CA ILE A 284 10.26 26.70 -21.49
C ILE A 284 9.96 27.93 -20.63
N MET A 285 11.01 28.58 -20.11
CA MET A 285 10.87 29.59 -19.07
C MET A 285 10.50 30.98 -19.60
N ASP A 286 10.76 31.25 -20.88
CA ASP A 286 10.51 32.54 -21.51
C ASP A 286 9.65 32.43 -22.77
N CYS A 287 9.22 33.56 -23.31
CA CYS A 287 8.35 33.58 -24.50
C CYS A 287 9.09 33.30 -25.82
N ASP A 288 10.43 33.39 -25.85
CA ASP A 288 11.23 33.16 -27.05
C ASP A 288 11.82 31.74 -27.11
N GLY A 289 11.61 30.93 -26.06
CA GLY A 289 12.11 29.55 -26.03
C GLY A 289 13.62 29.41 -25.83
N LYS A 290 14.26 30.44 -25.26
CA LYS A 290 15.72 30.51 -25.10
C LYS A 290 16.19 29.95 -23.77
N ILE A 291 15.37 30.06 -22.73
CA ILE A 291 15.68 29.60 -21.38
C ILE A 291 14.92 28.29 -21.15
N ILE A 292 15.67 27.20 -21.01
CA ILE A 292 15.14 25.87 -20.74
C ILE A 292 15.62 25.44 -19.35
N LEU A 293 14.68 24.98 -18.52
CA LEU A 293 14.95 24.26 -17.28
C LEU A 293 14.58 22.79 -17.55
N SER A 294 15.56 21.89 -17.46
CA SER A 294 15.41 20.49 -17.85
C SER A 294 15.57 19.56 -16.66
N CYS A 295 14.71 18.55 -16.58
CA CYS A 295 14.82 17.42 -15.64
C CYS A 295 15.33 16.16 -16.35
N ALA A 296 15.94 16.29 -17.53
CA ALA A 296 16.53 15.16 -18.25
C ALA A 296 17.61 14.45 -17.42
N PRO A 297 17.71 13.11 -17.51
CA PRO A 297 18.81 12.40 -16.86
C PRO A 297 20.14 12.73 -17.54
N GLU A 298 21.26 12.57 -16.81
CA GLU A 298 22.60 12.96 -17.25
C GLU A 298 22.97 12.41 -18.65
N TRP A 299 22.60 11.16 -18.95
CA TRP A 299 22.89 10.51 -20.23
C TRP A 299 22.00 10.97 -21.40
N ALA A 300 20.86 11.60 -21.13
CA ALA A 300 19.96 12.13 -22.16
C ALA A 300 20.28 13.60 -22.50
N GLU A 301 21.02 14.27 -21.63
CA GLU A 301 21.36 15.67 -21.80
C GLU A 301 22.59 15.83 -22.70
N SER A 302 22.45 16.67 -23.74
CA SER A 302 23.55 16.99 -24.66
C SER A 302 24.37 18.20 -24.21
N SER A 303 23.96 18.85 -23.10
CA SER A 303 24.60 20.04 -22.54
C SER A 303 25.65 19.65 -21.49
N VAL A 304 26.63 20.53 -21.27
CA VAL A 304 27.73 20.33 -20.29
C VAL A 304 27.25 20.59 -18.84
N ASP A 305 26.02 21.08 -18.66
CA ASP A 305 25.54 21.71 -17.42
C ASP A 305 24.40 20.92 -16.74
N TYR A 306 24.52 19.59 -16.65
CA TYR A 306 23.60 18.77 -15.85
C TYR A 306 23.56 19.26 -14.39
N SER A 307 22.35 19.47 -13.87
CA SER A 307 22.11 19.99 -12.52
C SER A 307 21.29 19.00 -11.69
N TRP A 308 21.96 18.38 -10.71
CA TRP A 308 21.34 17.45 -9.77
C TRP A 308 20.29 18.17 -8.92
N ARG A 309 19.19 17.46 -8.66
CA ARG A 309 18.14 17.86 -7.71
C ARG A 309 17.37 16.63 -7.20
N ASP A 310 16.63 16.78 -6.10
CA ASP A 310 15.85 15.69 -5.46
C ASP A 310 14.34 15.96 -5.40
N HIS A 311 13.93 17.23 -5.30
CA HIS A 311 12.51 17.59 -5.34
C HIS A 311 11.86 17.31 -6.71
N TRP A 312 12.66 17.28 -7.77
CA TRP A 312 12.29 16.80 -9.10
C TRP A 312 13.25 15.71 -9.54
N MET A 313 12.71 14.59 -9.98
CA MET A 313 13.51 13.45 -10.45
C MET A 313 13.07 13.09 -11.87
N GLN A 314 13.33 11.85 -12.26
CA GLN A 314 12.70 11.24 -13.43
C GLN A 314 11.73 10.16 -12.95
N ALA A 315 10.82 9.75 -13.82
CA ALA A 315 9.83 8.72 -13.54
C ALA A 315 10.04 7.49 -14.42
N VAL A 316 9.71 6.32 -13.88
CA VAL A 316 9.64 5.06 -14.61
C VAL A 316 8.20 4.58 -14.67
N TYR A 317 7.68 4.33 -15.88
CA TYR A 317 6.42 3.63 -16.07
C TYR A 317 6.66 2.29 -16.75
N TYR A 318 5.86 1.30 -16.38
CA TYR A 318 5.99 -0.06 -16.87
C TYR A 318 4.89 -0.37 -17.87
N PHE A 319 5.22 -1.11 -18.92
CA PHE A 319 4.20 -1.64 -19.81
C PHE A 319 3.47 -2.81 -19.17
N PRO A 320 2.18 -3.00 -19.49
CA PRO A 320 1.38 -4.10 -18.94
C PRO A 320 2.02 -5.46 -19.24
N LYS A 321 2.45 -5.60 -20.50
CA LYS A 321 3.20 -6.75 -21.01
C LYS A 321 4.45 -6.24 -21.70
N PRO A 322 5.63 -6.83 -21.43
CA PRO A 322 6.81 -6.51 -22.20
C PRO A 322 6.57 -6.78 -23.68
N VAL A 323 7.04 -5.88 -24.55
CA VAL A 323 6.81 -5.96 -25.99
C VAL A 323 8.13 -6.25 -26.69
N CYS A 324 8.23 -7.39 -27.36
CA CYS A 324 9.38 -7.68 -28.20
C CYS A 324 9.33 -6.84 -29.47
N VAL A 325 10.45 -6.20 -29.80
CA VAL A 325 10.59 -5.35 -30.98
C VAL A 325 11.86 -5.67 -31.75
N GLU A 326 11.82 -5.46 -33.06
CA GLU A 326 12.95 -5.56 -33.98
C GLU A 326 13.58 -4.19 -34.23
N GLU A 327 14.80 -4.14 -34.76
CA GLU A 327 15.44 -2.89 -35.16
C GLU A 327 14.66 -2.20 -36.30
N ASN A 328 14.54 -0.87 -36.25
CA ASN A 328 13.84 -0.06 -37.26
C ASN A 328 12.35 -0.44 -37.46
N GLN A 329 11.75 -1.19 -36.53
CA GLN A 329 10.33 -1.47 -36.50
C GLN A 329 9.55 -0.20 -36.14
N ASP A 330 8.50 0.10 -36.90
CA ASP A 330 7.53 1.14 -36.56
C ASP A 330 6.56 0.60 -35.49
N VAL A 331 6.48 1.31 -34.37
CA VAL A 331 5.57 1.01 -33.25
C VAL A 331 4.89 2.29 -32.77
N PHE A 332 3.80 2.16 -32.02
CA PHE A 332 3.03 3.28 -31.49
C PHE A 332 3.14 3.33 -29.97
N LEU A 333 3.71 4.41 -29.45
CA LEU A 333 3.70 4.72 -28.02
C LEU A 333 2.44 5.53 -27.70
N THR A 334 1.51 4.91 -26.98
CA THR A 334 0.32 5.59 -26.47
C THR A 334 0.64 6.19 -25.12
N ALA A 335 0.55 7.52 -25.02
CA ALA A 335 0.67 8.27 -23.78
C ALA A 335 -0.72 8.79 -23.38
N SER A 336 -1.08 8.63 -22.11
CA SER A 336 -2.31 9.17 -21.55
C SER A 336 -2.05 9.91 -20.25
N HIS A 337 -2.85 10.91 -19.96
CA HIS A 337 -2.87 11.55 -18.65
C HIS A 337 -4.28 11.94 -18.22
N ASP A 338 -4.48 12.01 -16.90
CA ASP A 338 -5.59 12.75 -16.31
C ASP A 338 -5.10 14.09 -15.73
N GLU A 339 -5.82 14.67 -14.78
CA GLU A 339 -5.45 15.96 -14.19
C GLU A 339 -4.16 15.87 -13.34
N PHE A 340 -3.73 14.67 -12.93
CA PHE A 340 -2.64 14.48 -11.96
C PHE A 340 -1.66 13.35 -12.29
N ALA A 341 -2.03 12.36 -13.10
CA ALA A 341 -1.22 11.15 -13.33
C ALA A 341 -1.10 10.81 -14.81
N MET A 342 0.00 10.13 -15.17
CA MET A 342 0.27 9.65 -16.52
C MET A 342 0.32 8.12 -16.60
N TRP A 343 0.09 7.56 -17.79
CA TRP A 343 0.32 6.14 -18.07
C TRP A 343 0.60 5.90 -19.55
N PHE A 344 1.32 4.81 -19.82
CA PHE A 344 1.88 4.52 -21.14
C PHE A 344 1.61 3.09 -21.60
N ASN A 345 1.52 2.90 -22.91
CA ASN A 345 1.45 1.58 -23.54
C ASN A 345 2.18 1.57 -24.89
N LEU A 346 2.65 0.40 -25.32
CA LEU A 346 3.32 0.23 -26.60
C LEU A 346 2.61 -0.84 -27.44
N SER A 347 2.33 -0.54 -28.71
CA SER A 347 1.69 -1.47 -29.64
C SER A 347 2.26 -1.40 -31.05
N SER A 348 2.21 -2.52 -31.78
CA SER A 348 2.60 -2.57 -33.20
C SER A 348 1.54 -1.95 -34.12
N ASN A 349 0.28 -1.87 -33.67
CA ASN A 349 -0.81 -1.24 -34.41
C ASN A 349 -1.11 0.16 -33.86
N ASN A 350 -1.60 1.06 -34.72
CA ASN A 350 -2.15 2.36 -34.31
C ASN A 350 -3.55 2.20 -33.69
N GLU A 351 -3.64 1.42 -32.62
CA GLU A 351 -4.89 1.19 -31.91
C GLU A 351 -5.06 2.25 -30.81
N LEU A 352 -5.76 3.34 -31.14
CA LEU A 352 -6.33 4.27 -30.15
C LEU A 352 -7.45 3.61 -29.31
N HIS A 353 -7.77 2.34 -29.56
CA HIS A 353 -8.86 1.60 -28.91
C HIS A 353 -8.58 1.16 -27.46
N PHE A 354 -7.43 1.50 -26.88
CA PHE A 354 -7.23 1.35 -25.43
C PHE A 354 -8.14 2.34 -24.69
N LYS A 355 -9.30 1.85 -24.26
CA LYS A 355 -10.23 2.56 -23.37
C LYS A 355 -9.54 2.86 -22.04
N HIS A 356 -9.12 4.12 -21.89
CA HIS A 356 -9.22 5.03 -20.74
C HIS A 356 -9.46 4.49 -19.30
N GLU A 357 -8.82 3.41 -18.87
CA GLU A 357 -8.75 3.07 -17.44
C GLU A 357 -7.30 3.09 -16.97
N VAL A 358 -7.05 3.80 -15.87
CA VAL A 358 -5.74 3.87 -15.22
C VAL A 358 -5.32 2.43 -14.91
N PRO A 359 -4.12 2.00 -15.32
CA PRO A 359 -3.67 0.63 -15.07
C PRO A 359 -3.51 0.40 -13.57
N VAL A 360 -4.31 -0.49 -12.98
CA VAL A 360 -4.27 -0.82 -11.55
C VAL A 360 -3.82 -2.26 -11.33
N CYS A 361 -3.29 -2.55 -10.13
CA CYS A 361 -2.91 -3.90 -9.77
C CYS A 361 -4.15 -4.81 -9.60
N GLU A 362 -4.15 -5.95 -10.29
CA GLU A 362 -5.20 -6.97 -10.16
C GLU A 362 -4.72 -8.24 -9.43
N CYS A 363 -3.43 -8.32 -9.09
CA CYS A 363 -2.83 -9.52 -8.52
C CYS A 363 -2.67 -9.50 -7.01
N GLY A 364 -2.73 -8.33 -6.36
CA GLY A 364 -2.56 -8.14 -4.92
C GLY A 364 -1.13 -8.07 -4.42
N LEU A 365 -0.13 -8.52 -5.19
CA LEU A 365 1.27 -8.45 -4.76
C LEU A 365 1.78 -7.01 -4.69
N HIS A 366 1.37 -6.13 -5.61
CA HIS A 366 1.82 -4.73 -5.68
C HIS A 366 1.19 -3.80 -4.64
N VAL A 367 0.49 -4.36 -3.65
CA VAL A 367 0.26 -3.68 -2.37
C VAL A 367 1.60 -3.49 -1.62
N THR A 368 2.61 -4.33 -1.91
CA THR A 368 3.96 -4.16 -1.38
C THR A 368 4.77 -3.12 -2.15
N SER A 369 5.82 -2.58 -1.52
CA SER A 369 6.69 -1.57 -2.13
C SER A 369 7.48 -2.13 -3.33
N ARG A 370 7.80 -1.26 -4.28
CA ARG A 370 8.65 -1.59 -5.44
C ARG A 370 10.01 -2.16 -5.02
N MET A 371 10.59 -1.65 -3.94
CA MET A 371 11.84 -2.16 -3.36
C MET A 371 11.70 -3.62 -2.91
N ARG A 372 10.57 -3.98 -2.28
CA ARG A 372 10.30 -5.38 -1.89
C ARG A 372 10.14 -6.29 -3.11
N VAL A 373 9.44 -5.84 -4.15
CA VAL A 373 9.33 -6.58 -5.42
C VAL A 373 10.72 -6.80 -6.04
N GLY A 374 11.56 -5.76 -6.07
CA GLY A 374 12.96 -5.86 -6.49
C GLY A 374 13.76 -6.86 -5.67
N MET A 375 13.65 -6.79 -4.33
CA MET A 375 14.32 -7.70 -3.39
C MET A 375 13.96 -9.16 -3.62
N MET A 376 12.69 -9.45 -3.93
CA MET A 376 12.24 -10.80 -4.25
C MET A 376 12.94 -11.35 -5.48
N ASN A 377 13.26 -10.50 -6.46
CA ASN A 377 13.93 -10.91 -7.70
C ASN A 377 15.45 -11.03 -7.59
N ASP A 378 16.07 -10.60 -6.48
CA ASP A 378 17.51 -10.69 -6.28
C ASP A 378 17.99 -12.15 -6.22
N LYS A 379 18.58 -12.61 -7.33
CA LYS A 379 19.09 -13.97 -7.48
C LYS A 379 20.30 -14.25 -6.58
N ASN A 380 21.13 -13.25 -6.27
CA ASN A 380 22.26 -13.42 -5.36
C ASN A 380 21.75 -13.68 -3.94
N ARG A 381 20.77 -12.89 -3.50
CA ARG A 381 20.11 -13.06 -2.21
C ARG A 381 19.40 -14.40 -2.08
N GLN A 382 18.63 -14.81 -3.10
CA GLN A 382 18.00 -16.13 -3.15
C GLN A 382 19.05 -17.25 -3.03
N SER A 383 20.15 -17.16 -3.79
CA SER A 383 21.21 -18.16 -3.80
C SER A 383 21.87 -18.33 -2.42
N LYS A 384 22.11 -17.23 -1.70
CA LYS A 384 22.65 -17.27 -0.34
C LYS A 384 21.72 -17.98 0.65
N PHE A 385 20.41 -17.72 0.58
CA PHE A 385 19.45 -18.46 1.40
C PHE A 385 19.40 -19.95 1.03
N MET A 386 19.33 -20.28 -0.27
CA MET A 386 19.30 -21.68 -0.72
C MET A 386 20.54 -22.45 -0.26
N GLN A 387 21.72 -21.85 -0.37
CA GLN A 387 22.99 -22.45 0.05
C GLN A 387 23.00 -22.80 1.54
N VAL A 388 22.48 -21.92 2.40
CA VAL A 388 22.50 -22.11 3.86
C VAL A 388 21.35 -22.99 4.34
N LEU A 389 20.18 -22.93 3.68
CA LEU A 389 19.00 -23.68 4.09
C LEU A 389 19.05 -25.14 3.63
N LYS A 390 19.51 -25.43 2.39
CA LYS A 390 19.48 -26.79 1.81
C LYS A 390 20.09 -27.88 2.72
N PRO A 391 21.23 -27.68 3.41
CA PRO A 391 21.80 -28.67 4.33
C PRO A 391 20.98 -28.92 5.61
N LEU A 392 20.03 -28.06 5.96
CA LEU A 392 19.23 -28.11 7.18
C LEU A 392 17.88 -28.81 7.00
N LEU A 393 17.51 -29.17 5.76
CA LEU A 393 16.20 -29.70 5.41
C LEU A 393 16.19 -31.24 5.40
N SER A 394 15.13 -31.81 5.97
CA SER A 394 14.87 -33.24 6.05
C SER A 394 13.37 -33.49 6.17
N GLU A 395 12.90 -34.71 5.92
CA GLU A 395 11.48 -35.07 6.04
C GLU A 395 10.88 -34.81 7.43
N ASN A 396 11.72 -34.68 8.47
CA ASN A 396 11.32 -34.37 9.83
C ASN A 396 11.35 -32.87 10.17
N THR A 397 11.85 -32.03 9.26
CA THR A 397 12.00 -30.59 9.50
C THR A 397 10.63 -29.94 9.62
N VAL A 398 10.40 -29.29 10.76
CA VAL A 398 9.29 -28.35 10.96
C VAL A 398 9.88 -26.96 11.01
N ALA A 399 9.52 -26.13 10.04
CA ALA A 399 10.05 -24.79 9.89
C ALA A 399 9.05 -23.71 10.34
N LEU A 400 9.57 -22.60 10.86
CA LEU A 400 8.83 -21.40 11.21
C LEU A 400 9.42 -20.21 10.44
N CYS A 401 8.66 -19.69 9.48
CA CYS A 401 9.00 -18.53 8.66
C CYS A 401 8.45 -17.25 9.30
N LEU A 402 9.34 -16.38 9.80
CA LEU A 402 9.00 -15.14 10.50
C LEU A 402 9.36 -13.91 9.64
N SER A 403 8.67 -13.74 8.52
CA SER A 403 8.78 -12.56 7.66
C SER A 403 7.51 -12.40 6.85
N GLU A 404 7.09 -11.16 6.64
CA GLU A 404 5.94 -10.85 5.78
C GLU A 404 6.34 -10.85 4.32
N CYS A 405 5.37 -11.04 3.44
CA CYS A 405 5.52 -10.97 1.99
C CYS A 405 6.72 -11.80 1.48
N SER A 406 6.98 -12.97 2.09
CA SER A 406 8.14 -13.82 1.83
C SER A 406 7.78 -15.12 1.13
N PHE A 407 8.59 -15.50 0.14
CA PHE A 407 8.48 -16.77 -0.58
C PHE A 407 9.44 -17.86 -0.05
N LEU A 408 10.11 -17.62 1.09
CA LEU A 408 10.97 -18.64 1.70
C LEU A 408 10.16 -19.88 2.12
N SER A 409 8.93 -19.72 2.63
CA SER A 409 8.05 -20.85 2.95
C SER A 409 7.74 -21.70 1.71
N HIS A 410 7.51 -21.06 0.56
CA HIS A 410 7.28 -21.77 -0.70
C HIS A 410 8.51 -22.56 -1.15
N TYR A 411 9.69 -21.95 -1.08
CA TYR A 411 10.94 -22.66 -1.38
C TYR A 411 11.15 -23.88 -0.47
N LEU A 412 10.97 -23.71 0.84
CA LEU A 412 11.08 -24.81 1.80
C LEU A 412 10.08 -25.93 1.51
N ALA A 413 8.86 -25.59 1.08
CA ALA A 413 7.81 -26.56 0.80
C ALA A 413 8.05 -27.38 -0.48
N LEU A 414 8.85 -26.87 -1.43
CA LEU A 414 9.34 -27.66 -2.57
C LEU A 414 10.26 -28.80 -2.12
N LYS A 415 10.93 -28.63 -0.97
CA LYS A 415 11.83 -29.64 -0.41
C LYS A 415 11.08 -30.65 0.45
N SER A 416 11.78 -31.72 0.81
CA SER A 416 11.30 -32.74 1.75
C SER A 416 11.33 -32.15 3.16
N VAL A 417 10.21 -31.59 3.61
CA VAL A 417 9.98 -31.06 4.97
C VAL A 417 8.62 -31.52 5.47
N LYS A 418 8.46 -31.64 6.79
CA LYS A 418 7.22 -32.11 7.42
C LYS A 418 6.12 -31.06 7.32
N LYS A 419 6.42 -29.83 7.75
CA LYS A 419 5.45 -28.74 7.90
C LYS A 419 6.13 -27.39 8.03
N ILE A 420 5.47 -26.33 7.60
CA ILE A 420 5.95 -24.96 7.66
C ILE A 420 4.86 -24.07 8.25
N TYR A 421 5.20 -23.28 9.26
CA TYR A 421 4.37 -22.20 9.77
C TYR A 421 4.88 -20.88 9.21
N THR A 422 4.01 -20.01 8.70
CA THR A 422 4.36 -18.71 8.10
C THR A 422 3.61 -17.60 8.82
N TYR A 423 4.32 -16.56 9.22
CA TYR A 423 3.75 -15.34 9.78
C TYR A 423 3.40 -14.35 8.65
N GLU A 424 2.13 -14.01 8.49
CA GLU A 424 1.66 -13.00 7.53
C GLU A 424 0.46 -12.25 8.09
N THR A 425 0.59 -10.94 8.30
CA THR A 425 -0.50 -10.13 8.88
C THR A 425 -1.42 -9.54 7.82
N ASN A 426 -0.91 -9.34 6.60
CA ASN A 426 -1.68 -8.78 5.51
C ASN A 426 -2.46 -9.87 4.78
N ARG A 427 -3.78 -9.88 4.93
CA ARG A 427 -4.68 -10.89 4.34
C ARG A 427 -4.63 -10.93 2.81
N ILE A 428 -4.38 -9.81 2.14
CA ILE A 428 -4.27 -9.77 0.68
C ILE A 428 -3.00 -10.50 0.26
N ILE A 429 -1.88 -10.21 0.92
CA ILE A 429 -0.61 -10.91 0.68
C ILE A 429 -0.71 -12.39 1.06
N GLU A 430 -1.35 -12.73 2.17
CA GLU A 430 -1.62 -14.12 2.55
C GLU A 430 -2.38 -14.86 1.44
N SER A 431 -3.42 -14.24 0.88
CA SER A 431 -4.18 -14.80 -0.25
C SER A 431 -3.29 -15.00 -1.49
N VAL A 432 -2.43 -14.04 -1.82
CA VAL A 432 -1.45 -14.16 -2.92
C VAL A 432 -0.51 -15.34 -2.67
N LEU A 433 0.12 -15.40 -1.51
CA LEU A 433 1.04 -16.47 -1.12
C LEU A 433 0.34 -17.83 -1.12
N SER A 434 -0.88 -17.94 -0.60
CA SER A 434 -1.69 -19.15 -0.61
C SER A 434 -2.00 -19.61 -2.04
N ASN A 435 -2.36 -18.69 -2.94
CA ASN A 435 -2.62 -19.00 -4.34
C ASN A 435 -1.37 -19.47 -5.08
N VAL A 436 -0.20 -18.87 -4.81
CA VAL A 436 1.08 -19.36 -5.34
C VAL A 436 1.41 -20.75 -4.79
N ALA A 437 1.13 -21.02 -3.51
CA ALA A 437 1.34 -22.33 -2.92
C ALA A 437 0.42 -23.41 -3.53
N LYS A 438 -0.85 -23.07 -3.81
CA LYS A 438 -1.79 -23.94 -4.52
C LYS A 438 -1.31 -24.21 -5.94
N PHE A 439 -0.89 -23.18 -6.68
CA PHE A 439 -0.37 -23.30 -8.05
C PHE A 439 0.86 -24.22 -8.15
N ASN A 440 1.68 -24.26 -7.11
CA ASN A 440 2.86 -25.13 -7.02
C ASN A 440 2.58 -26.49 -6.34
N ASN A 441 1.32 -26.79 -5.97
CA ASN A 441 0.92 -28.01 -5.26
C ASN A 441 1.64 -28.24 -3.91
N ILE A 442 1.99 -27.16 -3.22
CA ILE A 442 2.72 -27.17 -1.94
C ILE A 442 1.91 -26.63 -0.76
N HIS A 443 0.67 -26.16 -1.01
CA HIS A 443 -0.18 -25.53 0.00
C HIS A 443 -0.43 -26.41 1.24
N SER A 444 -0.49 -27.73 1.10
CA SER A 444 -0.75 -28.66 2.22
C SER A 444 0.38 -28.69 3.26
N LYS A 445 1.58 -28.20 2.93
CA LYS A 445 2.72 -28.13 3.85
C LYS A 445 2.81 -26.79 4.59
N ILE A 446 2.08 -25.76 4.16
CA ILE A 446 2.22 -24.38 4.64
C ILE A 446 0.98 -23.97 5.45
N CYS A 447 1.20 -23.56 6.69
CA CYS A 447 0.19 -23.00 7.59
C CYS A 447 0.46 -21.51 7.75
N PHE A 448 -0.47 -20.65 7.33
CA PHE A 448 -0.37 -19.20 7.50
C PHE A 448 -1.02 -18.79 8.83
N GLU A 449 -0.39 -17.88 9.55
CA GLU A 449 -0.88 -17.33 10.81
C GLU A 449 -0.61 -15.84 10.88
N SER A 450 -1.58 -15.08 11.39
CA SER A 450 -1.55 -13.61 11.42
C SER A 450 -1.09 -13.02 12.74
N THR A 451 -0.93 -13.84 13.79
CA THR A 451 -0.48 -13.37 15.11
C THR A 451 0.50 -14.35 15.74
N SER A 452 1.33 -13.85 16.67
CA SER A 452 2.21 -14.71 17.48
C SER A 452 1.42 -15.68 18.36
N ASP A 453 0.22 -15.30 18.80
CA ASP A 453 -0.62 -16.15 19.65
C ASP A 453 -1.22 -17.31 18.85
N ASN A 454 -1.71 -17.06 17.63
CA ASN A 454 -2.19 -18.12 16.75
C ASN A 454 -1.06 -19.09 16.38
N LEU A 455 0.15 -18.58 16.07
CA LEU A 455 1.33 -19.42 15.87
C LEU A 455 1.58 -20.33 17.09
N LYS A 456 1.53 -19.76 18.29
CA LYS A 456 1.75 -20.49 19.55
C LYS A 456 0.72 -21.58 19.76
N GLU A 457 -0.56 -21.28 19.53
CA GLU A 457 -1.66 -22.24 19.63
C GLU A 457 -1.55 -23.34 18.57
N SER A 458 -1.31 -23.00 17.32
CA SER A 458 -1.17 -23.95 16.22
C SER A 458 0.03 -24.88 16.38
N ILE A 459 1.16 -24.41 16.91
CA ILE A 459 2.32 -25.27 17.24
C ILE A 459 1.96 -26.21 18.41
N ARG A 460 1.34 -25.68 19.46
CA ARG A 460 0.97 -26.46 20.66
C ARG A 460 -0.07 -27.53 20.37
N ASN A 461 -1.14 -27.18 19.64
CA ASN A 461 -2.25 -28.09 19.33
C ASN A 461 -1.81 -29.26 18.45
N ASN A 462 -0.84 -29.04 17.56
CA ASN A 462 -0.29 -30.08 16.71
C ASN A 462 0.87 -30.86 17.36
N ASN A 463 1.34 -30.44 18.54
CA ASN A 463 2.52 -31.00 19.22
C ASN A 463 3.75 -31.09 18.30
N ASP A 464 3.95 -30.05 17.47
CA ASP A 464 5.01 -30.00 16.47
C ASP A 464 6.33 -29.50 17.08
N ASN A 465 7.44 -30.18 16.79
CA ASN A 465 8.77 -29.80 17.27
C ASN A 465 9.50 -28.95 16.22
N VAL A 466 9.43 -27.63 16.35
CA VAL A 466 10.06 -26.67 15.42
C VAL A 466 11.58 -26.81 15.45
N SER A 467 12.18 -27.30 14.36
CA SER A 467 13.64 -27.50 14.26
C SER A 467 14.37 -26.34 13.59
N LEU A 468 13.66 -25.51 12.82
CA LEU A 468 14.22 -24.41 12.05
C LEU A 468 13.34 -23.16 12.13
N ILE A 469 13.93 -22.02 12.48
CA ILE A 469 13.33 -20.69 12.31
C ILE A 469 14.09 -20.02 11.19
N VAL A 470 13.35 -19.50 10.21
CA VAL A 470 13.90 -18.73 9.11
C VAL A 470 13.22 -17.37 9.03
N ALA A 471 14.00 -16.32 8.83
CA ALA A 471 13.51 -15.00 8.48
C ALA A 471 14.26 -14.51 7.24
N GLU A 472 13.51 -13.88 6.34
CA GLU A 472 14.02 -13.12 5.21
C GLU A 472 14.31 -11.66 5.59
N PRO A 473 14.53 -11.39 6.89
CA PRO A 473 13.99 -10.26 7.66
C PRO A 473 13.36 -9.14 6.82
N PHE A 474 12.04 -9.21 6.66
CA PHE A 474 11.23 -8.17 6.03
C PHE A 474 9.86 -8.07 6.69
N PHE A 475 9.42 -6.85 7.00
CA PHE A 475 8.06 -6.53 7.45
C PHE A 475 7.56 -5.28 6.73
N SER A 476 6.27 -5.24 6.42
CA SER A 476 5.66 -4.16 5.62
C SER A 476 5.74 -2.79 6.31
N SER A 477 5.84 -2.79 7.64
CA SER A 477 6.03 -1.61 8.51
C SER A 477 7.49 -1.13 8.61
N SER A 478 8.43 -1.85 8.00
CA SER A 478 9.86 -1.53 8.10
C SER A 478 10.26 -0.43 7.13
N ILE A 479 10.95 0.57 7.66
CA ILE A 479 11.48 1.72 6.91
C ILE A 479 13.00 1.69 6.97
N LEU A 480 13.54 1.51 8.18
CA LEU A 480 14.96 1.33 8.44
C LEU A 480 15.30 -0.16 8.55
N PRO A 481 16.52 -0.59 8.19
CA PRO A 481 16.89 -2.00 8.17
C PRO A 481 16.64 -2.74 9.48
N TRP A 482 16.84 -2.08 10.63
CA TRP A 482 16.69 -2.67 11.96
C TRP A 482 15.26 -2.80 12.46
N HIS A 483 14.27 -2.18 11.81
CA HIS A 483 12.86 -2.47 12.10
C HIS A 483 12.56 -3.96 11.87
N ASN A 484 13.29 -4.62 10.97
CA ASN A 484 13.15 -6.04 10.74
C ASN A 484 13.59 -6.93 11.90
N LEU A 485 14.15 -6.38 13.00
CA LEU A 485 14.33 -7.11 14.25
C LEU A 485 13.00 -7.61 14.86
N GLN A 486 11.85 -7.17 14.34
CA GLN A 486 10.53 -7.67 14.69
C GLN A 486 10.42 -9.20 14.70
N PHE A 487 11.11 -9.92 13.82
CA PHE A 487 11.10 -11.38 13.86
C PHE A 487 11.70 -11.94 15.16
N TRP A 488 12.71 -11.27 15.74
CA TRP A 488 13.34 -11.67 17.00
C TRP A 488 12.37 -11.50 18.18
N TYR A 489 11.59 -10.41 18.19
CA TYR A 489 10.51 -10.18 19.15
C TYR A 489 9.36 -11.18 19.00
N ILE A 490 8.99 -11.56 17.77
CA ILE A 490 8.01 -12.63 17.53
C ILE A 490 8.55 -13.96 18.06
N ARG A 491 9.81 -14.29 17.77
CA ARG A 491 10.47 -15.50 18.28
C ARG A 491 10.50 -15.53 19.81
N ASP A 492 10.81 -14.41 20.47
CA ASP A 492 10.88 -14.33 21.94
C ASP A 492 9.52 -14.64 22.59
N ARG A 493 8.42 -14.17 21.99
CA ARG A 493 7.04 -14.52 22.42
C ARG A 493 6.70 -16.00 22.27
N LEU A 494 7.39 -16.72 21.39
CA LEU A 494 7.19 -18.14 21.11
C LEU A 494 8.10 -19.07 21.94
N LEU A 495 8.97 -18.52 22.81
CA LEU A 495 9.95 -19.30 23.58
C LEU A 495 9.36 -20.47 24.38
N GLU A 496 8.11 -20.38 24.82
CA GLU A 496 7.44 -21.45 25.57
C GLU A 496 7.13 -22.70 24.74
N VAL A 497 7.02 -22.57 23.42
CA VAL A 497 6.68 -23.65 22.49
C VAL A 497 7.85 -24.06 21.59
N LEU A 498 8.96 -23.31 21.63
CA LEU A 498 10.16 -23.58 20.83
C LEU A 498 11.17 -24.43 21.63
N PRO A 499 11.84 -25.41 20.98
CA PRO A 499 12.90 -26.16 21.62
C PRO A 499 14.16 -25.30 21.81
N LYS A 500 14.96 -25.61 22.84
CA LYS A 500 16.17 -24.84 23.19
C LYS A 500 17.24 -24.83 22.10
N ASN A 501 17.29 -25.85 21.25
CA ASN A 501 18.28 -26.05 20.20
C ASN A 501 17.72 -25.78 18.80
N VAL A 502 16.62 -25.02 18.69
CA VAL A 502 16.08 -24.61 17.39
C VAL A 502 17.14 -23.86 16.58
N LYS A 503 17.33 -24.24 15.32
CA LYS A 503 18.25 -23.54 14.42
C LYS A 503 17.61 -22.24 13.93
N ILE A 504 18.31 -21.12 13.97
CA ILE A 504 17.79 -19.80 13.56
C ILE A 504 18.63 -19.24 12.42
N ILE A 505 17.98 -18.82 11.34
CA ILE A 505 18.58 -18.20 10.15
C ILE A 505 17.81 -16.91 9.81
N PRO A 506 18.41 -15.71 9.80
CA PRO A 506 19.79 -15.42 10.21
C PRO A 506 20.07 -15.79 11.67
N SER A 507 21.33 -16.09 11.97
CA SER A 507 21.78 -16.44 13.33
C SER A 507 22.10 -15.22 14.20
N SER A 508 22.51 -14.12 13.57
CA SER A 508 22.82 -12.85 14.22
C SER A 508 22.66 -11.67 13.26
N ALA A 509 22.63 -10.46 13.81
CA ALA A 509 22.68 -9.20 13.07
C ALA A 509 23.80 -8.31 13.58
N LYS A 510 24.57 -7.74 12.66
CA LYS A 510 25.70 -6.85 12.95
C LYS A 510 25.41 -5.47 12.40
N PHE A 511 25.51 -4.45 13.24
CA PHE A 511 25.21 -3.07 12.88
C PHE A 511 26.50 -2.32 12.64
N TYR A 512 26.49 -1.51 11.59
CA TYR A 512 27.64 -0.73 11.18
C TYR A 512 27.29 0.73 11.03
N ILE A 513 28.28 1.58 11.26
CA ILE A 513 28.25 3.01 10.99
C ILE A 513 29.48 3.42 10.19
N MET A 514 29.32 4.42 9.32
CA MET A 514 30.41 4.97 8.52
C MET A 514 30.21 6.46 8.25
N ALA A 515 31.28 7.24 8.33
CA ALA A 515 31.26 8.63 7.92
C ALA A 515 31.44 8.79 6.41
N VAL A 516 30.62 9.63 5.81
CA VAL A 516 30.60 9.84 4.36
C VAL A 516 30.60 11.32 3.99
N GLN A 517 31.02 11.58 2.76
CA GLN A 517 30.77 12.81 2.03
C GLN A 517 29.78 12.51 0.91
N PHE A 518 28.51 12.87 1.11
CA PHE A 518 27.53 12.94 0.03
C PHE A 518 27.90 14.03 -0.95
N LYS A 519 27.69 13.77 -2.25
CA LYS A 519 27.82 14.79 -3.29
C LYS A 519 26.75 15.86 -3.09
N ASP A 520 25.48 15.44 -3.04
CA ASP A 520 24.34 16.37 -3.06
C ASP A 520 23.25 16.08 -2.02
N LEU A 521 23.02 14.81 -1.65
CA LEU A 521 21.91 14.42 -0.76
C LEU A 521 21.84 15.21 0.56
N TRP A 522 22.97 15.64 1.13
CA TRP A 522 22.98 16.46 2.35
C TRP A 522 22.17 17.77 2.25
N LYS A 523 21.94 18.28 1.03
CA LYS A 523 21.17 19.51 0.77
C LYS A 523 19.71 19.40 1.22
N ILE A 524 19.14 18.20 1.28
CA ILE A 524 17.72 18.01 1.66
C ILE A 524 17.44 18.37 3.14
N ARG A 525 18.48 18.46 3.98
CA ARG A 525 18.40 18.83 5.40
C ARG A 525 19.19 20.08 5.77
N ALA A 526 20.02 20.57 4.86
CA ALA A 526 20.89 21.70 5.13
C ALA A 526 20.11 23.02 5.21
N PRO A 527 20.43 23.92 6.16
CA PRO A 527 19.86 25.27 6.15
C PRO A 527 20.24 25.97 4.85
N VAL A 528 19.30 26.72 4.29
CA VAL A 528 19.42 27.38 2.98
C VAL A 528 20.24 28.66 3.09
N GLN A 529 20.09 29.40 4.19
CA GLN A 529 20.73 30.69 4.50
C GLN A 529 20.34 31.81 3.55
N SER A 530 20.75 31.74 2.29
CA SER A 530 20.47 32.75 1.27
C SER A 530 20.36 32.15 -0.13
N VAL A 531 19.45 32.69 -0.94
CA VAL A 531 19.25 32.31 -2.34
C VAL A 531 19.29 33.56 -3.20
N GLU A 532 20.12 33.59 -4.25
CA GLU A 532 20.23 34.72 -5.18
C GLU A 532 20.40 36.11 -4.50
N GLY A 533 21.06 36.13 -3.34
CA GLY A 533 21.29 37.35 -2.54
C GLY A 533 20.17 37.70 -1.53
N PHE A 534 19.07 36.96 -1.50
CA PHE A 534 18.00 37.13 -0.52
C PHE A 534 18.23 36.26 0.71
N SER A 535 18.14 36.85 1.89
CA SER A 535 18.25 36.13 3.17
C SER A 535 16.97 35.35 3.45
N LEU A 536 17.10 34.04 3.68
CA LEU A 536 16.00 33.13 4.04
C LEU A 536 16.07 32.68 5.50
N LYS A 537 16.81 33.38 6.36
CA LYS A 537 16.96 33.03 7.78
C LYS A 537 15.64 32.67 8.52
N PRO A 538 14.51 33.40 8.38
CA PRO A 538 13.26 33.01 9.02
C PRO A 538 12.72 31.64 8.57
N PHE A 539 13.01 31.24 7.33
CA PHE A 539 12.70 29.91 6.81
C PHE A 539 13.54 28.84 7.49
N ASP A 540 14.86 29.04 7.56
CA ASP A 540 15.74 28.08 8.24
C ASP A 540 15.34 27.89 9.71
N GLU A 541 14.98 28.97 10.41
CA GLU A 541 14.55 28.92 11.80
C GLU A 541 13.28 28.06 11.98
N ILE A 542 12.22 28.33 11.19
CA ILE A 542 10.94 27.61 11.33
C ILE A 542 11.06 26.15 10.89
N ILE A 543 11.82 25.87 9.82
CA ILE A 543 12.03 24.50 9.33
C ILE A 543 12.87 23.68 10.31
N GLN A 544 13.97 24.23 10.84
CA GLN A 544 14.83 23.50 11.78
C GLN A 544 14.15 23.25 13.12
N GLU A 545 13.31 24.18 13.58
CA GLU A 545 12.46 23.98 14.77
C GLU A 545 11.46 22.84 14.52
N ALA A 546 10.74 22.89 13.40
CA ALA A 546 9.78 21.85 13.01
C ALA A 546 10.42 20.47 12.88
N ILE A 547 11.56 20.34 12.19
CA ILE A 547 12.32 19.08 12.06
C ILE A 547 12.73 18.55 13.44
N THR A 548 13.11 19.41 14.38
CA THR A 548 13.49 18.97 15.74
C THR A 548 12.31 18.40 16.52
N ILE A 549 11.08 18.78 16.17
CA ILE A 549 9.83 18.29 16.78
C ILE A 549 9.35 17.02 16.08
N THR A 550 9.49 16.93 14.74
CA THR A 550 8.75 15.97 13.92
C THR A 550 9.56 14.98 13.12
N ASP A 551 10.88 15.11 13.09
CA ASP A 551 11.74 14.25 12.27
C ASP A 551 12.63 13.39 13.15
N ASP A 552 12.75 12.12 12.77
CA ASP A 552 13.69 11.22 13.41
C ASP A 552 15.11 11.69 13.10
N VAL A 553 16.01 11.42 14.04
CA VAL A 553 17.41 11.81 13.90
C VAL A 553 18.07 11.09 12.71
N ILE A 554 17.54 9.93 12.32
CA ILE A 554 18.04 9.09 11.24
C ILE A 554 17.00 9.03 10.11
N ASP A 555 17.36 9.57 8.95
CA ASP A 555 16.57 9.44 7.72
C ASP A 555 16.78 8.07 7.06
N ALA A 556 15.77 7.56 6.37
CA ALA A 556 15.89 6.34 5.56
C ALA A 556 15.99 6.70 4.07
N GLN A 557 17.13 6.39 3.44
CA GLN A 557 17.41 6.76 2.04
C GLN A 557 17.92 5.57 1.22
N PRO A 558 17.48 5.39 -0.04
CA PRO A 558 18.04 4.40 -0.96
C PRO A 558 19.39 4.92 -1.50
N LEU A 559 20.49 4.70 -0.78
CA LEU A 559 21.77 5.36 -1.08
C LEU A 559 22.41 4.97 -2.41
N TRP A 560 21.91 3.93 -3.07
CA TRP A 560 22.34 3.60 -4.42
C TRP A 560 21.98 4.72 -5.43
N GLU A 561 20.95 5.54 -5.13
CA GLU A 561 20.52 6.71 -5.90
C GLU A 561 21.30 7.98 -5.57
N TYR A 562 22.18 7.94 -4.56
CA TYR A 562 22.83 9.13 -4.00
C TYR A 562 24.32 8.93 -3.79
N PRO A 563 25.17 9.39 -4.74
CA PRO A 563 26.61 9.24 -4.64
C PRO A 563 27.20 9.79 -3.34
N CYS A 564 27.99 8.96 -2.68
CA CYS A 564 28.79 9.35 -1.54
C CYS A 564 30.17 8.70 -1.56
N VAL A 565 31.15 9.37 -0.94
CA VAL A 565 32.49 8.85 -0.73
C VAL A 565 32.68 8.49 0.74
N ALA A 566 33.27 7.33 1.01
CA ALA A 566 33.61 6.92 2.38
C ALA A 566 34.79 7.74 2.93
N LEU A 567 34.62 8.33 4.11
CA LEU A 567 35.67 9.09 4.81
C LEU A 567 36.31 8.30 5.95
N SER A 568 35.60 7.30 6.49
CA SER A 568 36.08 6.36 7.49
C SER A 568 35.87 4.92 7.01
N LYS A 569 36.51 3.96 7.66
CA LYS A 569 36.13 2.55 7.52
C LYS A 569 34.77 2.31 8.21
N PRO A 570 34.02 1.28 7.77
CA PRO A 570 32.88 0.77 8.52
C PRO A 570 33.29 0.35 9.94
N VAL A 571 32.55 0.83 10.94
CA VAL A 571 32.74 0.44 12.34
C VAL A 571 31.52 -0.35 12.80
N LYS A 572 31.75 -1.59 13.26
CA LYS A 572 30.72 -2.42 13.87
C LYS A 572 30.50 -1.96 15.31
N PHE A 573 29.32 -1.44 15.61
CA PHE A 573 29.01 -0.92 16.95
C PHE A 573 28.07 -1.85 17.75
N LEU A 574 27.32 -2.73 17.08
CA LEU A 574 26.40 -3.66 17.75
C LEU A 574 26.40 -5.04 17.06
N ASP A 575 26.30 -6.10 17.86
CA ASP A 575 26.28 -7.50 17.42
C ASP A 575 25.23 -8.26 18.25
N LEU A 576 24.13 -8.67 17.60
CA LEU A 576 22.97 -9.29 18.25
C LEU A 576 22.87 -10.75 17.84
N ASN A 577 22.92 -11.67 18.81
CA ASN A 577 22.75 -13.10 18.58
C ASN A 577 21.29 -13.52 18.82
N PHE A 578 20.62 -14.05 17.80
CA PHE A 578 19.19 -14.37 17.87
C PHE A 578 18.85 -15.62 18.67
N ASN A 579 19.86 -16.38 19.11
CA ASN A 579 19.65 -17.44 20.11
C ASN A 579 19.35 -16.85 21.49
N ASP A 580 19.84 -15.66 21.77
CA ASP A 580 19.62 -14.96 23.04
C ASP A 580 18.19 -14.42 23.12
N LYS A 581 17.78 -14.09 24.35
CA LYS A 581 16.54 -13.35 24.57
C LYS A 581 16.70 -11.90 24.14
N VAL A 582 15.59 -11.29 23.75
CA VAL A 582 15.57 -9.85 23.51
C VAL A 582 15.97 -9.11 24.80
N PRO A 583 16.96 -8.20 24.76
CA PRO A 583 17.37 -7.39 25.90
C PRO A 583 16.20 -6.62 26.51
N GLN A 584 16.11 -6.62 27.83
CA GLN A 584 15.05 -5.89 28.55
C GLN A 584 15.44 -4.43 28.89
N ASN A 585 16.74 -4.11 28.78
CA ASN A 585 17.27 -2.78 29.03
C ASN A 585 17.88 -2.22 27.74
N ASP A 586 17.94 -0.90 27.66
CA ASP A 586 18.54 -0.21 26.53
C ASP A 586 20.02 -0.59 26.34
N LEU A 587 20.40 -0.78 25.08
CA LEU A 587 21.77 -1.03 24.69
C LEU A 587 22.41 0.29 24.26
N ILE A 588 23.29 0.82 25.12
CA ILE A 588 24.03 2.05 24.83
C ILE A 588 25.42 1.67 24.32
N CYS A 589 25.68 1.96 23.04
CA CYS A 589 26.99 1.78 22.41
C CYS A 589 27.68 3.14 22.28
N ILE A 590 28.95 3.20 22.66
CA ILE A 590 29.78 4.40 22.49
C ILE A 590 31.03 3.97 21.76
N ASP A 591 31.16 4.44 20.52
CA ASP A 591 32.30 4.14 19.65
C ASP A 591 32.97 5.43 19.18
N GLU A 592 34.25 5.29 18.85
CA GLU A 592 35.05 6.31 18.20
C GLU A 592 35.54 5.77 16.86
N PHE A 593 35.49 6.58 15.81
CA PHE A 593 36.04 6.22 14.51
C PHE A 593 36.98 7.31 13.99
N GLN A 594 37.95 6.89 13.19
CA GLN A 594 38.97 7.76 12.63
C GLN A 594 38.68 8.02 11.15
N PHE A 595 38.88 9.26 10.72
CA PHE A 595 38.87 9.59 9.30
C PHE A 595 40.17 9.11 8.67
N GLU A 596 40.06 8.33 7.61
CA GLU A 596 41.22 7.88 6.84
C GLU A 596 41.49 8.80 5.65
N THR A 597 40.45 9.51 5.18
CA THR A 597 40.53 10.42 4.04
C THR A 597 40.06 11.82 4.44
N ALA A 598 40.73 12.85 3.90
CA ALA A 598 40.29 14.23 4.06
C ALA A 598 39.07 14.52 3.18
N GLY A 599 38.16 15.34 3.68
CA GLY A 599 36.93 15.67 2.98
C GLY A 599 36.00 16.53 3.82
N THR A 600 34.78 16.70 3.32
CA THR A 600 33.69 17.39 4.00
C THR A 600 32.67 16.37 4.46
N CYS A 601 32.73 16.01 5.74
CA CYS A 601 31.78 15.07 6.33
C CYS A 601 30.44 15.77 6.52
N ASN A 602 29.43 15.31 5.78
CA ASN A 602 28.07 15.85 5.80
C ASN A 602 27.01 14.80 6.18
N GLY A 603 27.41 13.54 6.40
CA GLY A 603 26.55 12.57 7.07
C GLY A 603 27.26 11.34 7.63
N LEU A 604 26.53 10.59 8.44
CA LEU A 604 26.87 9.23 8.88
C LEU A 604 25.84 8.26 8.31
N VAL A 605 26.28 7.11 7.84
CA VAL A 605 25.40 6.06 7.31
C VAL A 605 25.41 4.85 8.23
N LEU A 606 24.23 4.27 8.45
CA LEU A 606 23.99 3.10 9.27
C LEU A 606 23.29 2.00 8.47
N TRP A 607 23.68 0.75 8.71
CA TRP A 607 23.06 -0.42 8.07
C TRP A 607 23.24 -1.69 8.93
N VAL A 608 22.60 -2.77 8.49
CA VAL A 608 22.62 -4.08 9.16
C VAL A 608 23.12 -5.16 8.21
N ASP A 609 24.06 -5.97 8.69
CA ASP A 609 24.43 -7.25 8.08
C ASP A 609 23.72 -8.39 8.81
N TRP A 610 22.90 -9.14 8.08
CA TRP A 610 22.23 -10.35 8.55
C TRP A 610 23.10 -11.58 8.28
N ILE A 611 23.54 -12.24 9.34
CA ILE A 611 24.51 -13.34 9.25
C ILE A 611 23.77 -14.67 9.11
N LEU A 612 23.89 -15.30 7.93
CA LEU A 612 23.17 -16.54 7.62
C LEU A 612 23.91 -17.79 8.11
N SER A 613 25.22 -17.87 7.92
CA SER A 613 26.03 -19.03 8.32
C SER A 613 26.67 -18.86 9.70
N GLU A 614 26.93 -19.97 10.41
CA GLU A 614 27.53 -19.93 11.76
C GLU A 614 28.95 -19.36 11.77
N ASP A 615 29.72 -19.62 10.71
CA ASP A 615 31.08 -19.12 10.52
C ASP A 615 31.12 -17.65 10.05
N GLY A 616 29.96 -17.06 9.75
CA GLY A 616 29.83 -15.70 9.24
C GLY A 616 30.26 -15.49 7.79
N SER A 617 30.57 -16.56 7.05
CA SER A 617 31.00 -16.47 5.64
C SER A 617 29.88 -16.02 4.69
N THR A 618 28.62 -16.38 4.98
CA THR A 618 27.45 -15.99 4.20
C THR A 618 26.62 -14.97 4.97
N LYS A 619 26.47 -13.78 4.38
CA LYS A 619 25.65 -12.67 4.90
C LYS A 619 24.81 -11.99 3.84
N ILE A 620 23.74 -11.33 4.29
CA ILE A 620 22.96 -10.37 3.52
C ILE A 620 23.16 -9.00 4.17
N SER A 621 23.78 -8.08 3.42
CA SER A 621 23.98 -6.69 3.84
C SER A 621 22.79 -5.85 3.38
N SER A 622 22.28 -4.97 4.23
CA SER A 622 21.37 -3.90 3.83
C SER A 622 22.11 -2.60 3.46
N GLY A 623 23.44 -2.63 3.40
CA GLY A 623 24.32 -1.48 3.19
C GLY A 623 25.27 -1.70 2.01
N PRO A 624 26.59 -1.50 2.14
CA PRO A 624 27.52 -1.72 1.04
C PRO A 624 27.48 -3.17 0.54
N VAL A 625 27.51 -3.35 -0.79
CA VAL A 625 27.53 -4.67 -1.45
C VAL A 625 28.94 -5.11 -1.86
N GLU A 626 29.89 -4.18 -1.86
CA GLU A 626 31.31 -4.37 -2.11
C GLU A 626 32.12 -3.90 -0.89
N ASP A 627 33.40 -4.26 -0.84
CA ASP A 627 34.29 -3.78 0.22
C ASP A 627 34.48 -2.26 0.12
N VAL A 628 34.32 -1.58 1.26
CA VAL A 628 34.45 -0.12 1.33
C VAL A 628 35.93 0.28 1.30
N ILE A 629 36.27 1.17 0.37
CA ILE A 629 37.58 1.80 0.27
C ILE A 629 37.43 3.30 0.55
N CYS A 630 38.09 3.81 1.60
CA CYS A 630 38.04 5.22 1.95
C CYS A 630 38.57 6.10 0.79
N GLY A 631 37.87 7.18 0.49
CA GLY A 631 38.14 8.05 -0.66
C GLY A 631 37.50 7.62 -1.98
N GLN A 632 36.80 6.48 -2.03
CA GLN A 632 36.08 6.02 -3.23
C GLN A 632 34.55 6.06 -3.06
N LYS A 633 33.81 6.02 -4.19
CA LYS A 633 32.34 5.90 -4.22
C LYS A 633 31.95 4.59 -3.55
N VAL A 634 30.91 4.61 -2.73
CA VAL A 634 30.36 3.41 -2.10
C VAL A 634 29.23 2.84 -2.96
N THR A 635 29.28 1.53 -3.21
CA THR A 635 28.21 0.78 -3.91
C THR A 635 27.25 0.20 -2.88
N TRP A 636 25.98 0.59 -2.93
CA TRP A 636 24.95 0.25 -1.94
C TRP A 636 23.98 -0.83 -2.45
N ASP A 637 23.37 -1.57 -1.52
CA ASP A 637 22.26 -2.47 -1.82
C ASP A 637 21.07 -1.69 -2.37
N MET A 638 20.56 -2.11 -3.53
CA MET A 638 19.49 -1.39 -4.24
C MET A 638 18.10 -1.61 -3.66
N PHE A 639 17.93 -2.68 -2.87
CA PHE A 639 16.62 -3.11 -2.39
C PHE A 639 16.35 -2.80 -0.92
N SER A 640 17.28 -2.08 -0.28
CA SER A 640 17.18 -1.59 1.09
C SER A 640 17.37 -0.08 1.15
N LYS A 641 16.67 0.58 2.07
CA LYS A 641 17.02 1.94 2.48
C LYS A 641 18.03 1.87 3.61
N GLN A 642 19.04 2.72 3.60
CA GLN A 642 20.03 2.84 4.67
C GLN A 642 19.64 4.00 5.61
N GLY A 643 20.07 3.90 6.87
CA GLY A 643 19.90 4.99 7.83
C GLY A 643 20.94 6.08 7.59
N VAL A 644 20.54 7.34 7.57
CA VAL A 644 21.43 8.49 7.34
C VAL A 644 21.20 9.52 8.43
N TYR A 645 22.28 9.86 9.14
CA TYR A 645 22.32 11.02 10.00
C TYR A 645 22.96 12.18 9.23
N PHE A 646 22.23 13.28 9.04
CA PHE A 646 22.77 14.49 8.42
C PHE A 646 23.32 15.46 9.47
N PHE A 647 24.53 15.97 9.24
CA PHE A 647 25.04 17.06 10.06
C PHE A 647 24.38 18.39 9.68
N LYS A 648 23.92 19.16 10.67
CA LYS A 648 23.38 20.52 10.44
C LYS A 648 24.38 21.42 9.71
N ASN A 649 25.67 21.27 10.02
CA ASN A 649 26.77 21.93 9.35
C ASN A 649 27.80 20.90 8.91
N ALA A 650 28.14 20.89 7.63
CA ALA A 650 29.18 20.02 7.12
C ALA A 650 30.52 20.34 7.78
N THR A 651 31.26 19.30 8.17
CA THR A 651 32.51 19.44 8.93
C THR A 651 33.69 19.02 8.07
N THR A 652 34.65 19.91 7.87
CA THR A 652 35.92 19.56 7.19
C THR A 652 36.79 18.69 8.09
N VAL A 653 37.08 17.49 7.60
CA VAL A 653 37.86 16.46 8.29
C VAL A 653 39.18 16.21 7.56
N SER A 654 40.17 15.75 8.33
CA SER A 654 41.49 15.36 7.82
C SER A 654 41.95 14.11 8.57
N SER A 655 42.92 13.37 8.03
CA SER A 655 43.45 12.12 8.61
C SER A 655 44.03 12.25 10.03
N THR A 656 44.11 13.46 10.59
CA THR A 656 44.61 13.74 11.95
C THR A 656 43.54 14.24 12.93
N LYS A 657 42.29 14.46 12.49
CA LYS A 657 41.20 14.89 13.38
C LYS A 657 40.45 13.67 13.93
N HIS A 658 40.37 13.58 15.25
CA HIS A 658 39.42 12.70 15.94
C HIS A 658 38.11 13.47 16.15
N LEU A 659 36.99 12.92 15.67
CA LEU A 659 35.66 13.37 16.14
C LEU A 659 35.33 12.52 17.37
N SER A 660 35.61 13.04 18.56
CA SER A 660 34.96 12.54 19.77
C SER A 660 33.51 12.98 19.70
N ASN A 661 32.55 12.06 19.85
CA ASN A 661 31.13 12.39 19.99
C ASN A 661 30.97 13.47 21.07
N HIS A 662 30.81 14.72 20.66
CA HIS A 662 30.51 15.80 21.58
C HIS A 662 29.18 15.45 22.22
N ARG A 663 29.16 15.30 23.54
CA ARG A 663 27.97 15.13 24.37
C ARG A 663 26.97 16.26 24.07
N GLN A 664 26.16 16.09 23.05
CA GLN A 664 24.84 16.68 23.00
C GLN A 664 23.96 15.69 23.76
N ARG A 665 23.46 16.12 24.92
CA ARG A 665 22.36 15.42 25.59
C ARG A 665 21.24 15.32 24.57
N VAL A 666 21.07 14.15 23.96
CA VAL A 666 19.80 13.75 23.37
C VAL A 666 18.86 13.72 24.57
N LYS A 667 18.08 14.78 24.77
CA LYS A 667 16.92 14.69 25.64
C LYS A 667 16.00 13.73 24.92
N GLU A 668 15.64 12.63 25.58
CA GLU A 668 14.52 11.78 25.21
C GLU A 668 13.30 12.68 25.01
N TYR A 669 12.96 12.91 23.74
CA TYR A 669 11.68 13.43 23.32
C TYR A 669 11.13 12.42 22.33
N ASN A 670 9.92 11.97 22.64
CA ASN A 670 9.25 10.86 22.00
C ASN A 670 9.22 11.01 20.48
N GLU A 671 9.72 9.96 19.85
CA GLU A 671 9.97 9.83 18.42
C GLU A 671 8.68 9.83 17.62
N LEU A 672 8.59 10.75 16.67
CA LEU A 672 7.62 10.74 15.60
C LEU A 672 8.35 11.23 14.37
N SER A 673 8.28 10.50 13.25
CA SER A 673 8.43 11.10 11.93
C SER A 673 7.85 10.29 10.78
N GLU A 674 7.25 11.02 9.84
CA GLU A 674 7.09 10.54 8.46
C GLU A 674 7.66 11.59 7.49
N LEU A 675 8.68 11.16 6.73
CA LEU A 675 9.49 11.81 5.67
C LEU A 675 8.68 12.63 4.65
N GLY A 676 9.17 13.81 4.22
CA GLY A 676 8.45 14.73 3.33
C GLY A 676 8.43 14.38 1.84
N PHE A 677 9.48 13.74 1.35
CA PHE A 677 9.50 13.13 0.02
C PHE A 677 8.70 11.82 0.02
N SER A 678 8.89 11.03 1.09
CA SER A 678 8.09 9.83 1.33
C SER A 678 6.62 10.15 1.54
N THR A 679 6.18 11.32 2.03
CA THR A 679 4.74 11.58 2.21
C THR A 679 4.03 11.68 0.88
N ARG A 680 4.65 12.23 -0.18
CA ARG A 680 4.02 12.32 -1.52
C ARG A 680 3.96 10.96 -2.20
N GLN A 681 5.10 10.27 -2.25
CA GLN A 681 5.17 8.89 -2.75
C GLN A 681 4.28 7.97 -1.92
N LYS A 682 4.35 8.00 -0.58
CA LYS A 682 3.44 7.27 0.32
C LYS A 682 2.01 7.71 0.13
N SER A 683 1.68 8.97 -0.15
CA SER A 683 0.28 9.37 -0.39
C SER A 683 -0.22 8.77 -1.69
N ALA A 684 0.59 8.76 -2.75
CA ALA A 684 0.26 8.09 -4.00
C ALA A 684 0.17 6.56 -3.81
N GLU A 685 1.18 5.95 -3.21
CA GLU A 685 1.23 4.54 -2.84
C GLU A 685 0.08 4.16 -1.89
N LEU A 686 -0.24 4.95 -0.87
CA LEU A 686 -1.35 4.68 0.07
C LEU A 686 -2.71 4.80 -0.62
N ARG A 687 -2.89 5.74 -1.54
CA ARG A 687 -4.12 5.81 -2.36
C ARG A 687 -4.23 4.60 -3.26
N ASP A 688 -3.12 4.19 -3.85
CA ASP A 688 -3.07 3.05 -4.77
C ASP A 688 -3.27 1.74 -4.01
N VAL A 689 -2.55 1.53 -2.91
CA VAL A 689 -2.76 0.48 -1.92
C VAL A 689 -4.21 0.48 -1.46
N SER A 690 -4.77 1.60 -1.01
CA SER A 690 -6.17 1.66 -0.56
C SER A 690 -7.15 1.29 -1.68
N THR A 691 -6.88 1.70 -2.91
CA THR A 691 -7.69 1.35 -4.09
C THR A 691 -7.59 -0.16 -4.40
N ILE A 692 -6.38 -0.70 -4.44
CA ILE A 692 -6.08 -2.12 -4.67
C ILE A 692 -6.70 -2.96 -3.55
N GLU A 693 -6.53 -2.55 -2.29
CA GLU A 693 -7.11 -3.19 -1.11
C GLU A 693 -8.63 -3.16 -1.16
N THR A 694 -9.24 -2.03 -1.52
CA THR A 694 -10.69 -1.92 -1.64
C THR A 694 -11.21 -2.90 -2.69
N GLN A 695 -10.62 -2.91 -3.89
CA GLN A 695 -11.02 -3.80 -4.98
C GLN A 695 -10.81 -5.28 -4.63
N LEU A 696 -9.68 -5.63 -4.02
CA LEU A 696 -9.35 -7.02 -3.68
C LEU A 696 -10.10 -7.52 -2.46
N ASN A 697 -10.29 -6.70 -1.42
CA ASN A 697 -11.14 -7.05 -0.28
C ASN A 697 -12.57 -7.25 -0.73
N GLN A 698 -13.05 -6.42 -1.65
CA GLN A 698 -14.36 -6.61 -2.25
C GLN A 698 -14.42 -7.94 -3.01
N LYS A 699 -13.44 -8.23 -3.86
CA LYS A 699 -13.38 -9.50 -4.59
C LYS A 699 -13.35 -10.70 -3.64
N LEU A 700 -12.51 -10.67 -2.61
CA LEU A 700 -12.42 -11.71 -1.59
C LEU A 700 -13.75 -11.89 -0.86
N THR A 701 -14.41 -10.80 -0.50
CA THR A 701 -15.73 -10.83 0.14
C THR A 701 -16.76 -11.46 -0.80
N ASN A 702 -16.76 -11.09 -2.07
CA ASN A 702 -17.67 -11.66 -3.07
C ASN A 702 -17.44 -13.15 -3.30
N ASP A 703 -16.18 -13.59 -3.35
CA ASP A 703 -15.83 -15.01 -3.48
C ASP A 703 -16.34 -15.81 -2.27
N LEU A 704 -16.13 -15.31 -1.05
CA LEU A 704 -16.63 -15.93 0.19
C LEU A 704 -18.17 -15.95 0.26
N LEU A 705 -18.84 -14.86 -0.13
CA LEU A 705 -20.31 -14.81 -0.20
C LEU A 705 -20.84 -15.80 -1.24
N THR A 706 -20.13 -15.98 -2.36
CA THR A 706 -20.49 -16.95 -3.39
C THR A 706 -20.36 -18.39 -2.90
N GLU A 707 -19.25 -18.72 -2.21
CA GLU A 707 -19.06 -20.04 -1.60
C GLU A 707 -20.12 -20.32 -0.53
N ARG A 708 -20.39 -19.36 0.38
CA ARG A 708 -21.42 -19.49 1.40
C ARG A 708 -22.82 -19.68 0.81
N ASN A 709 -23.15 -18.94 -0.25
CA ASN A 709 -24.43 -19.11 -0.94
C ASN A 709 -24.55 -20.49 -1.58
N LYS A 710 -23.45 -21.02 -2.13
CA LYS A 710 -23.43 -22.39 -2.66
C LYS A 710 -23.70 -23.41 -1.55
N GLU A 711 -23.07 -23.27 -0.39
CA GLU A 711 -23.30 -24.15 0.76
C GLU A 711 -24.76 -24.08 1.27
N ILE A 712 -25.34 -22.86 1.34
CA ILE A 712 -26.76 -22.68 1.72
C ILE A 712 -27.69 -23.41 0.74
N ILE A 713 -27.41 -23.36 -0.56
CA ILE A 713 -28.19 -24.07 -1.58
C ILE A 713 -28.05 -25.58 -1.42
N GLU A 714 -26.84 -26.10 -1.21
CA GLU A 714 -26.61 -27.54 -0.99
C GLU A 714 -27.38 -28.06 0.24
N TRP A 715 -27.36 -27.32 1.35
CA TRP A 715 -28.16 -27.67 2.53
C TRP A 715 -29.66 -27.60 2.28
N LYS A 716 -30.12 -26.61 1.52
CA LYS A 716 -31.53 -26.48 1.15
C LYS A 716 -32.00 -27.69 0.35
N ASP A 717 -31.23 -28.09 -0.68
CA ASP A 717 -31.57 -29.23 -1.53
C ASP A 717 -31.66 -30.53 -0.70
N LEU A 718 -30.74 -30.74 0.25
CA LEU A 718 -30.79 -31.87 1.19
C LEU A 718 -32.06 -31.86 2.07
N ILE A 719 -32.47 -30.69 2.56
CA ILE A 719 -33.68 -30.56 3.39
C ILE A 719 -34.94 -30.80 2.55
N GLU A 720 -34.99 -30.29 1.31
CA GLU A 720 -36.10 -30.54 0.37
C GLU A 720 -36.25 -32.03 0.04
N ASP A 721 -35.14 -32.74 -0.12
CA ASP A 721 -35.12 -34.19 -0.27
C ASP A 721 -35.68 -34.90 0.97
N CYS A 722 -35.28 -34.49 2.19
CA CYS A 722 -35.85 -35.02 3.44
C CYS A 722 -37.36 -34.74 3.56
N ILE A 723 -37.83 -33.55 3.18
CA ILE A 723 -39.27 -33.21 3.15
C ILE A 723 -40.03 -34.18 2.25
N ARG A 724 -39.48 -34.50 1.08
CA ARG A 724 -40.10 -35.45 0.15
C ARG A 724 -40.22 -36.84 0.78
N ASP A 725 -39.18 -37.30 1.47
CA ASP A 725 -39.19 -38.60 2.14
C ASP A 725 -40.20 -38.67 3.30
N VAL A 726 -40.26 -37.62 4.14
CA VAL A 726 -41.25 -37.52 5.22
C VAL A 726 -42.67 -37.50 4.67
N LYS A 727 -42.94 -36.74 3.58
CA LYS A 727 -44.26 -36.73 2.92
C LYS A 727 -44.64 -38.11 2.38
N ASN A 728 -43.70 -38.83 1.77
CA ASN A 728 -43.95 -40.18 1.27
C ASN A 728 -44.29 -41.15 2.41
N GLU A 729 -43.57 -41.06 3.54
CA GLU A 729 -43.85 -41.89 4.71
C GLU A 729 -45.20 -41.55 5.35
N MET A 730 -45.55 -40.27 5.46
CA MET A 730 -46.87 -39.84 5.92
C MET A 730 -48.00 -40.38 5.04
N GLN A 731 -47.81 -40.41 3.72
CA GLN A 731 -48.79 -40.99 2.80
C GLN A 731 -48.98 -42.49 3.05
N ARG A 732 -47.89 -43.24 3.26
CA ARG A 732 -47.94 -44.67 3.58
C ARG A 732 -48.65 -44.93 4.90
N LEU A 733 -48.27 -44.21 5.96
CA LEU A 733 -48.88 -44.36 7.29
C LEU A 733 -50.37 -44.02 7.27
N ASN A 734 -50.78 -42.97 6.55
CA ASN A 734 -52.20 -42.64 6.39
C ASN A 734 -52.97 -43.71 5.63
N TYR A 735 -52.39 -44.27 4.57
CA TYR A 735 -53.00 -45.37 3.83
C TYR A 735 -53.21 -46.62 4.71
N GLU A 736 -52.19 -47.01 5.49
CA GLU A 736 -52.30 -48.14 6.43
C GLU A 736 -53.33 -47.89 7.53
N LYS A 737 -53.37 -46.66 8.06
CA LYS A 737 -54.35 -46.24 9.06
C LYS A 737 -55.78 -46.31 8.51
N GLU A 738 -56.01 -45.85 7.29
CA GLU A 738 -57.33 -45.94 6.63
C GLU A 738 -57.76 -47.39 6.41
N LEU A 739 -56.83 -48.26 6.00
CA LEU A 739 -57.08 -49.68 5.80
C LEU A 739 -57.45 -50.36 7.14
N CYS A 740 -56.65 -50.16 8.18
CA CYS A 740 -56.93 -50.71 9.52
C CYS A 740 -58.26 -50.19 10.10
N SER A 741 -58.56 -48.91 9.89
CA SER A 741 -59.83 -48.31 10.33
C SER A 741 -61.04 -48.93 9.61
N ARG A 742 -60.92 -49.22 8.31
CA ARG A 742 -61.95 -49.90 7.52
C ARG A 742 -62.15 -51.34 8.00
N ASP A 743 -61.06 -52.06 8.27
CA ASP A 743 -61.14 -53.43 8.79
C ASP A 743 -61.78 -53.47 10.18
N LEU A 744 -61.45 -52.53 11.07
CA LEU A 744 -62.15 -52.35 12.35
C LEU A 744 -63.66 -52.12 12.18
N GLN A 745 -64.07 -51.28 11.23
CA GLN A 745 -65.48 -51.06 10.93
C GLN A 745 -66.17 -52.33 10.42
N ASN A 746 -65.48 -53.14 9.60
CA ASN A 746 -66.00 -54.41 9.08
C ASN A 746 -66.15 -55.49 10.16
N LEU A 747 -65.42 -55.40 11.27
CA LEU A 747 -65.56 -56.31 12.42
C LEU A 747 -66.78 -56.00 13.29
N ASN A 748 -67.26 -54.75 13.32
CA ASN A 748 -68.37 -54.35 14.18
C ASN A 748 -69.68 -55.14 13.96
N PRO A 749 -70.16 -55.37 12.72
CA PRO A 749 -71.36 -56.19 12.49
C PRO A 749 -71.21 -57.63 12.96
N LYS A 750 -70.00 -58.21 12.82
CA LYS A 750 -69.70 -59.58 13.27
C LYS A 750 -69.78 -59.67 14.80
N PHE A 751 -69.24 -58.67 15.49
CA PHE A 751 -69.36 -58.53 16.94
C PHE A 751 -70.81 -58.40 17.40
N THR A 752 -71.60 -57.54 16.76
CA THR A 752 -73.02 -57.35 17.10
C THR A 752 -73.78 -58.66 16.97
N MET A 753 -73.58 -59.38 15.86
CA MET A 753 -74.23 -60.67 15.60
C MET A 753 -73.87 -61.72 16.66
N ILE A 754 -72.58 -61.89 16.97
CA ILE A 754 -72.13 -62.88 17.96
C ILE A 754 -72.64 -62.52 19.36
N ASN A 755 -72.59 -61.25 19.76
CA ASN A 755 -73.12 -60.81 21.05
C ASN A 755 -74.62 -61.03 21.17
N GLU A 756 -75.38 -60.79 20.10
CA GLU A 756 -76.81 -61.08 20.06
C GLU A 756 -77.06 -62.59 20.18
N CYS A 757 -76.29 -63.43 19.47
CA CYS A 757 -76.37 -64.89 19.59
C CYS A 757 -76.03 -65.40 21.01
N ILE A 758 -74.97 -64.88 21.65
CA ILE A 758 -74.60 -65.22 23.03
C ILE A 758 -75.68 -64.75 24.01
N THR A 759 -76.20 -63.52 23.85
CA THR A 759 -77.26 -62.97 24.71
C THR A 759 -78.53 -63.80 24.64
N LEU A 760 -78.98 -64.17 23.43
CA LEU A 760 -80.15 -65.04 23.23
C LEU A 760 -79.96 -66.43 23.88
N ARG A 761 -78.74 -66.96 23.90
CA ARG A 761 -78.43 -68.26 24.52
C ARG A 761 -78.28 -68.19 26.03
N SER A 762 -77.80 -67.06 26.57
CA SER A 762 -77.68 -66.83 28.01
C SER A 762 -79.02 -66.74 28.75
N GLY A 763 -80.13 -66.53 28.03
CA GLY A 763 -81.50 -66.55 28.55
C GLY A 763 -82.08 -67.95 28.86
N ARG A 764 -81.29 -69.02 28.71
CA ARG A 764 -81.73 -70.40 29.02
C ARG A 764 -81.81 -70.65 30.53
N VAL A 765 -82.83 -71.40 30.97
CA VAL A 765 -83.12 -71.66 32.39
C VAL A 765 -82.18 -72.73 32.95
N LYS A 766 -81.64 -72.49 34.16
CA LYS A 766 -80.52 -73.16 34.86
C LYS A 766 -80.57 -74.69 35.07
N THR A 767 -81.54 -75.41 34.54
CA THR A 767 -81.73 -76.87 34.76
C THR A 767 -81.41 -77.74 33.54
N ASP A 768 -80.87 -77.16 32.47
CA ASP A 768 -80.45 -77.91 31.28
C ASP A 768 -79.02 -78.45 31.46
N LEU A 769 -78.88 -79.78 31.62
CA LEU A 769 -77.59 -80.47 31.84
C LEU A 769 -76.96 -80.99 30.53
N CYS A 770 -77.17 -80.29 29.42
CA CYS A 770 -76.59 -80.63 28.12
C CYS A 770 -75.39 -79.72 27.80
N LEU A 771 -74.28 -80.30 27.33
CA LEU A 771 -73.17 -79.55 26.75
C LEU A 771 -73.65 -78.85 25.46
N ASP A 772 -73.40 -77.54 25.31
CA ASP A 772 -73.66 -76.77 24.08
C ASP A 772 -72.33 -76.47 23.36
N PRO A 773 -71.94 -77.30 22.37
CA PRO A 773 -70.70 -77.07 21.61
C PRO A 773 -70.72 -75.75 20.86
N VAL A 774 -71.90 -75.25 20.48
CA VAL A 774 -72.02 -74.03 19.69
C VAL A 774 -71.82 -72.79 20.56
N ASP A 775 -72.20 -72.83 21.83
CA ASP A 775 -71.89 -71.77 22.81
C ASP A 775 -70.38 -71.67 23.06
N THR A 776 -69.71 -72.83 23.19
CA THR A 776 -68.25 -72.90 23.36
C THR A 776 -67.49 -72.36 22.14
N GLU A 777 -67.95 -72.65 20.92
CA GLU A 777 -67.35 -72.11 19.70
C GLU A 777 -67.66 -70.61 19.50
N LEU A 778 -68.86 -70.13 19.86
CA LEU A 778 -69.17 -68.68 19.86
C LEU A 778 -68.29 -67.90 20.84
N ASP A 779 -68.03 -68.44 22.03
CA ASP A 779 -67.12 -67.83 23.02
C ASP A 779 -65.65 -67.81 22.54
N LYS A 780 -65.24 -68.80 21.74
CA LYS A 780 -63.91 -68.79 21.10
C LYS A 780 -63.85 -67.75 19.99
N GLU A 781 -64.88 -67.66 19.15
CA GLU A 781 -64.95 -66.67 18.07
C GLU A 781 -65.05 -65.25 18.62
N HIS A 782 -65.82 -65.02 19.69
CA HIS A 782 -65.88 -63.73 20.39
C HIS A 782 -64.51 -63.30 20.91
N ARG A 783 -63.79 -64.20 21.62
CA ARG A 783 -62.44 -63.91 22.12
C ARG A 783 -61.43 -63.65 21.00
N LEU A 784 -61.53 -64.37 19.89
CA LEU A 784 -60.68 -64.14 18.72
C LEU A 784 -60.95 -62.75 18.11
N LEU A 785 -62.22 -62.37 17.97
CA LEU A 785 -62.59 -61.04 17.47
C LEU A 785 -62.16 -59.92 18.43
N GLU A 786 -62.20 -60.15 19.74
CA GLU A 786 -61.70 -59.19 20.75
C GLU A 786 -60.20 -58.97 20.62
N SER A 787 -59.44 -60.06 20.48
CA SER A 787 -58.00 -59.99 20.22
C SER A 787 -57.71 -59.23 18.92
N LEU A 788 -58.39 -59.58 17.83
CA LEU A 788 -58.20 -58.93 16.53
C LEU A 788 -58.54 -57.43 16.56
N LYS A 789 -59.60 -57.06 17.27
CA LYS A 789 -60.00 -55.65 17.43
C LYS A 789 -58.97 -54.87 18.24
N LEU A 790 -58.42 -55.48 19.29
CA LEU A 790 -57.40 -54.86 20.13
C LEU A 790 -56.10 -54.64 19.34
N ASP A 791 -55.63 -55.67 18.63
CA ASP A 791 -54.42 -55.60 17.78
C ASP A 791 -54.55 -54.54 16.67
N LEU A 792 -55.71 -54.48 15.99
CA LEU A 792 -55.95 -53.48 14.95
C LEU A 792 -56.09 -52.06 15.53
N SER A 793 -56.69 -51.91 16.71
CA SER A 793 -56.81 -50.62 17.39
C SER A 793 -55.43 -50.08 17.81
N GLU A 794 -54.57 -50.96 18.34
CA GLU A 794 -53.20 -50.60 18.73
C GLU A 794 -52.37 -50.16 17.53
N LYS A 795 -52.42 -50.91 16.41
CA LYS A 795 -51.75 -50.51 15.15
C LYS A 795 -52.26 -49.18 14.60
N CYS A 796 -53.56 -48.94 14.69
CA CYS A 796 -54.15 -47.68 14.21
C CYS A 796 -53.72 -46.49 15.08
N GLU A 797 -53.61 -46.69 16.40
CA GLU A 797 -53.10 -45.68 17.33
C GLU A 797 -51.59 -45.43 17.14
N GLU A 798 -50.79 -46.47 16.90
CA GLU A 798 -49.36 -46.33 16.61
C GLU A 798 -49.12 -45.57 15.29
N ALA A 799 -49.84 -45.91 14.22
CA ALA A 799 -49.78 -45.19 12.96
C ALA A 799 -50.18 -43.72 13.13
N PHE A 800 -51.21 -43.44 13.94
CA PHE A 800 -51.63 -42.07 14.25
C PHE A 800 -50.53 -41.28 14.98
N LYS A 801 -49.92 -41.86 16.03
CA LYS A 801 -48.82 -41.21 16.77
C LYS A 801 -47.63 -40.92 15.85
N ARG A 802 -47.25 -41.86 14.98
CA ARG A 802 -46.18 -41.66 13.99
C ARG A 802 -46.53 -40.56 12.98
N CYS A 803 -47.77 -40.48 12.50
CA CYS A 803 -48.23 -39.37 11.65
C CYS A 803 -48.15 -38.02 12.35
N THR A 804 -48.47 -37.92 13.64
CA THR A 804 -48.35 -36.68 14.41
C THR A 804 -46.89 -36.21 14.48
N VAL A 805 -45.97 -37.11 14.84
CA VAL A 805 -44.53 -36.80 14.89
C VAL A 805 -44.00 -36.40 13.50
N ALA A 806 -44.39 -37.10 12.45
CA ALA A 806 -43.99 -36.77 11.09
C ALA A 806 -44.53 -35.40 10.64
N THR A 807 -45.71 -35.00 11.11
CA THR A 807 -46.29 -33.66 10.84
C THR A 807 -45.49 -32.55 11.52
N GLU A 808 -45.08 -32.77 12.77
CA GLU A 808 -44.23 -31.81 13.50
C GLU A 808 -42.86 -31.66 12.84
N LEU A 809 -42.23 -32.79 12.47
CA LEU A 809 -40.97 -32.80 11.72
C LEU A 809 -41.10 -32.08 10.37
N LEU A 810 -42.19 -32.31 9.63
CA LEU A 810 -42.44 -31.66 8.36
C LEU A 810 -42.54 -30.13 8.51
N ASN A 811 -43.22 -29.64 9.55
CA ASN A 811 -43.32 -28.20 9.80
C ASN A 811 -41.95 -27.59 10.11
N LEU A 812 -41.12 -28.26 10.92
CA LEU A 812 -39.75 -27.81 11.22
C LEU A 812 -38.89 -27.72 9.94
N LEU A 813 -38.92 -28.76 9.12
CA LEU A 813 -38.16 -28.79 7.87
C LEU A 813 -38.62 -27.70 6.88
N LEU A 814 -39.93 -27.42 6.80
CA LEU A 814 -40.46 -26.34 5.97
C LEU A 814 -39.98 -24.96 6.44
N THR A 815 -39.98 -24.71 7.75
CA THR A 815 -39.42 -23.47 8.32
C THR A 815 -37.92 -23.34 8.02
N ASP A 816 -37.16 -24.42 8.12
CA ASP A 816 -35.72 -24.40 7.78
C ASP A 816 -35.50 -24.05 6.31
N VAL A 817 -36.33 -24.56 5.38
CA VAL A 817 -36.26 -24.18 3.95
C VAL A 817 -36.57 -22.70 3.75
N GLU A 818 -37.58 -22.16 4.44
CA GLU A 818 -37.88 -20.72 4.39
C GLU A 818 -36.70 -19.87 4.86
N GLN A 819 -36.08 -20.23 5.98
CA GLN A 819 -34.87 -19.56 6.48
C GLN A 819 -33.69 -19.65 5.52
N LYS A 820 -33.49 -20.81 4.86
CA LYS A 820 -32.42 -20.97 3.85
C LYS A 820 -32.68 -20.12 2.60
N ASN A 821 -33.94 -19.98 2.18
CA ASN A 821 -34.31 -19.08 1.08
C ASN A 821 -34.04 -17.61 1.44
N GLU A 822 -34.40 -17.19 2.65
CA GLU A 822 -34.11 -15.84 3.15
C GLU A 822 -32.61 -15.58 3.22
N ALA A 823 -31.84 -16.52 3.79
CA ALA A 823 -30.38 -16.43 3.84
C ALA A 823 -29.76 -16.29 2.44
N SER A 824 -30.17 -17.12 1.47
CA SER A 824 -29.68 -17.03 0.08
C SER A 824 -30.05 -15.69 -0.58
N LEU A 825 -31.22 -15.13 -0.28
CA LEU A 825 -31.62 -13.81 -0.78
C LEU A 825 -30.72 -12.71 -0.22
N ILE A 826 -30.43 -12.74 1.08
CA ILE A 826 -29.51 -11.80 1.73
C ILE A 826 -28.11 -11.88 1.10
N GLU A 827 -27.57 -13.09 0.87
CA GLU A 827 -26.28 -13.26 0.18
C GLU A 827 -26.27 -12.61 -1.21
N LYS A 828 -27.30 -12.87 -2.02
CA LYS A 828 -27.43 -12.33 -3.38
C LYS A 828 -27.54 -10.81 -3.37
N SER A 829 -28.35 -10.24 -2.47
CA SER A 829 -28.47 -8.79 -2.33
C SER A 829 -27.17 -8.15 -1.84
N THR A 830 -26.40 -8.83 -0.99
CA THR A 830 -25.10 -8.33 -0.52
C THR A 830 -24.06 -8.34 -1.64
N LEU A 831 -24.09 -9.35 -2.53
CA LEU A 831 -23.24 -9.41 -3.74
C LEU A 831 -23.49 -8.26 -4.73
N GLU A 832 -24.69 -7.67 -4.71
CA GLU A 832 -25.04 -6.50 -5.54
C GLU A 832 -24.52 -5.18 -4.98
N LEU A 833 -23.98 -5.17 -3.75
CA LEU A 833 -23.40 -3.98 -3.12
C LEU A 833 -21.92 -3.87 -3.51
N TYR A 834 -21.62 -2.95 -4.43
CA TYR A 834 -20.26 -2.62 -4.84
C TYR A 834 -20.01 -1.12 -4.93
N GLU A 835 -18.75 -0.69 -5.02
CA GLU A 835 -18.34 0.72 -4.97
C GLU A 835 -19.08 1.64 -5.98
N LYS A 836 -19.50 1.08 -7.13
CA LYS A 836 -20.21 1.82 -8.20
C LYS A 836 -21.73 1.60 -8.18
N ALA A 837 -22.26 0.78 -7.25
CA ALA A 837 -23.67 0.47 -7.19
C ALA A 837 -24.49 1.70 -6.76
N GLY A 838 -25.62 1.95 -7.44
CA GLY A 838 -26.43 3.16 -7.25
C GLY A 838 -27.11 3.28 -5.88
N ASN A 839 -27.18 2.17 -5.14
CA ASN A 839 -27.77 1.99 -3.81
C ASN A 839 -26.76 2.19 -2.65
N VAL A 840 -25.49 2.45 -2.95
CA VAL A 840 -24.49 2.82 -1.94
C VAL A 840 -24.50 4.35 -1.74
N CYS A 841 -25.02 4.81 -0.60
CA CYS A 841 -25.20 6.24 -0.29
C CYS A 841 -23.89 7.00 -0.08
N HIS A 842 -22.80 6.29 0.25
CA HIS A 842 -21.47 6.85 0.44
C HIS A 842 -20.49 6.19 -0.53
N LYS A 843 -20.26 6.82 -1.68
CA LYS A 843 -19.23 6.39 -2.62
C LYS A 843 -17.89 6.87 -2.08
N PRO A 844 -16.90 5.99 -1.84
CA PRO A 844 -15.56 6.41 -1.45
C PRO A 844 -14.86 6.99 -2.68
N GLU A 845 -15.28 8.18 -3.13
CA GLU A 845 -14.33 9.05 -3.78
C GLU A 845 -13.43 9.57 -2.65
N ILE A 846 -12.28 8.91 -2.48
CA ILE A 846 -11.20 9.50 -1.70
C ILE A 846 -10.91 10.82 -2.41
N THR A 847 -11.44 11.91 -1.86
CA THR A 847 -11.19 13.23 -2.40
C THR A 847 -9.67 13.38 -2.46
N ARG A 848 -9.12 13.70 -3.64
CA ARG A 848 -7.69 14.01 -3.82
C ARG A 848 -7.21 15.18 -2.94
N PHE A 849 -8.14 15.90 -2.32
CA PHE A 849 -7.89 16.72 -1.14
C PHE A 849 -7.95 15.84 0.08
N ILE A 850 -6.89 15.81 0.89
CA ILE A 850 -7.04 15.45 2.28
C ILE A 850 -8.03 16.47 2.87
N LYS A 851 -9.32 16.13 2.91
CA LYS A 851 -10.26 16.77 3.81
C LYS A 851 -9.81 16.34 5.19
N TYR A 852 -8.82 17.04 5.74
CA TYR A 852 -8.63 17.03 7.18
C TYR A 852 -9.87 17.68 7.76
N VAL A 853 -10.86 16.85 8.06
CA VAL A 853 -11.75 17.11 9.18
C VAL A 853 -10.85 16.99 10.42
N ALA A 854 -10.04 18.02 10.66
CA ALA A 854 -10.01 18.53 12.00
C ALA A 854 -11.47 18.85 12.28
N THR A 855 -12.14 18.02 13.07
CA THR A 855 -13.29 18.51 13.81
C THR A 855 -12.74 19.63 14.68
N HIS A 856 -12.64 20.83 14.11
CA HIS A 856 -13.03 22.01 14.85
C HIS A 856 -14.45 21.68 15.29
N VAL A 857 -14.57 21.12 16.49
CA VAL A 857 -15.68 21.44 17.37
C VAL A 857 -15.65 22.96 17.42
N SER A 858 -16.42 23.59 16.51
CA SER A 858 -16.64 25.00 16.59
C SER A 858 -17.17 25.23 17.99
N THR A 859 -16.65 26.27 18.62
CA THR A 859 -17.05 26.77 19.93
C THR A 859 -18.53 27.17 20.03
N ASP A 860 -19.39 26.75 19.09
CA ASP A 860 -20.83 26.99 19.07
C ASP A 860 -21.65 25.85 19.69
N ALA A 861 -21.06 24.68 19.96
CA ALA A 861 -21.76 23.57 20.62
C ALA A 861 -22.12 23.84 22.09
N LYS A 862 -21.46 24.81 22.74
CA LYS A 862 -21.77 25.23 24.12
C LYS A 862 -23.02 26.11 24.25
N LYS A 863 -23.60 26.60 23.15
CA LYS A 863 -24.87 27.37 23.18
C LYS A 863 -26.12 26.52 22.98
N LEU A 864 -25.99 25.28 22.50
CA LEU A 864 -27.14 24.39 22.27
C LEU A 864 -27.51 23.50 23.46
N GLU A 865 -26.62 23.28 24.42
CA GLU A 865 -26.93 22.53 25.66
C GLU A 865 -27.66 23.37 26.72
N GLU A 866 -27.55 24.70 26.68
CA GLU A 866 -28.27 25.60 27.61
C GLU A 866 -29.71 25.92 27.17
N THR A 867 -30.15 25.46 25.99
CA THR A 867 -31.51 25.76 25.46
C THR A 867 -32.46 24.56 25.43
N LEU A 868 -32.00 23.35 25.80
CA LEU A 868 -32.81 22.12 25.73
C LEU A 868 -33.09 21.45 27.10
N SER A 869 -32.81 22.13 28.20
CA SER A 869 -33.17 21.69 29.57
C SER A 869 -34.39 22.42 30.16
N SER A 870 -35.19 23.09 29.33
CA SER A 870 -36.54 23.53 29.67
C SER A 870 -37.51 23.12 28.57
N ASN A 871 -38.44 22.21 28.91
CA ASN A 871 -39.42 21.54 28.04
C ASN A 871 -38.91 20.25 27.37
N PHE A 872 -38.78 19.18 28.14
CA PHE A 872 -39.69 18.01 28.07
C PHE A 872 -39.44 17.07 29.26
#